data_AF-A0A815K4U7-F1
#
_entry.id   AF-A0A815K4U7-F1
#
_cell.length_a   1.000
_cell.length_b   1.000
_cell.length_c   1.000
_cell.angle_alpha   90.00
_cell.angle_beta   90.00
_cell.angle_gamma   90.00
#
_symmetry.space_group_name_H-M   'P 1'
#
loop_
_entity.id
_entity.type
_entity.pdbx_description
1 polymer ?
#
loop_
_entity_poly.entity_id
_entity_poly.type
_entity_poly.pdbx_seq_one_letter_code
_entity_poly.pdbx_strand_id
1 'polypeptide(L)'
;MKFNEKYKTLSFNQPTFCSTATWNSNGITFANRSIVGQDPSAIFVNANNTIYVANQENKTILIWHEESVNPINIIHGSFTWPNSLFVLSNGDIYIDDGAINRRVQKWIAETNNFVTVMIVNSSCWGLFIDINDTIYCSMSDRYQVVKRSLINSMMTSNHVAAGTGIQGSDSNQLGSPRGIFIDVNLDLYVADFRNNRVQLFQSGEPNGITVAGSGSLNPTITLNRPNGIVLDAEKYLFIVDLGNSRIVGSSLNGFRCLVGCYGEGPKSNQLIIPISLSFDRSGNMFITDQGNDRVQKFLLMNDSFALSFNQPTFCSTATWNSNGITFANQSVVGRDPLAIFISINNTIYVANQQNNIIVVLHEESVNPTNIIYGNFTELSSLFVTSNGDIYIGDGDCSCGCDGDYHDDDDCEENAQVQKWSAETNNFVTVMIVNSSCYGLFVDINDTLYCSMYEFDQVVKRSLYDSVMASNRLAAGTGIQGSDSNQLEGPLGIFVDINLDLYVADCENHRVQLFQLGEPNGITVAGSGSLNPTITLNRPSGIILDAEKYLFIVDLGNSRIVSSSLNGFRCLVGCYGEGSQSRHLNKPFSLSFDHSGNIFVTDEKNSRIQKFKYLKRYCANTSSVFQNVYSSSLTNNNQIYYRDCDKQNFYYESIQVKVIESGYYTFRGSGDIDPYGSIYEIKFNPLVPPENLLDQDYDGGSDIQFKLNIYLDVNMLYVLVVTTFDSKETGDFSIVALGKNNVILERLSTPVIQFKYSSQLTDDSPTYYRDCQVPQCHYETSQIHVNTTGPTESSCVIGDQCNFYIKGIGLTLDDILRDELQPNKVLNNQSFSIKLTAGLTIIMFVAGLINSILSFITFQNKDSQQVGCGMYLLTSSITSLLAISMFIIKFWFVVLTHINVSTSLSVLRGGCASIEPILKLFLYLDGWLNACVAVERAVLILKGVKFDKKKSKSIARQTLLIVPFCIFGTLIHELVFRRLFEYETAPDTTDASKTNEDTIKRYVSCITHYSPSVQHYNTAVLFFHLVGPFIVNLFSALFIICGGARQRSMVRTNQSFKEHIQQQFSEHKQLIISPIVLLVLTIPRLIISLLPSCVKTSENLWLYLGPYFISFTPSMLIFLIFVFPSELYMKAFKQSFIRIRQRTAM
;
A
#
# COMPACT_ATOMS: atom_id res chain seq x y z
N MET A 1 33.72 -5.75 24.90
CA MET A 1 32.47 -5.84 25.70
C MET A 1 31.79 -7.15 25.35
N LYS A 2 31.59 -8.04 26.33
CA LYS A 2 30.85 -9.30 26.17
C LYS A 2 29.35 -8.98 26.29
N PHE A 3 28.59 -9.13 25.21
CA PHE A 3 27.13 -9.27 25.29
C PHE A 3 26.82 -10.75 25.44
N ASN A 4 26.44 -11.17 26.65
CA ASN A 4 26.00 -12.52 26.94
C ASN A 4 24.91 -12.44 28.01
N GLU A 5 23.71 -12.02 27.63
CA GLU A 5 22.49 -12.29 28.39
C GLU A 5 21.49 -12.99 27.46
N LYS A 6 21.17 -14.23 27.85
CA LYS A 6 20.14 -15.07 27.25
C LYS A 6 18.79 -14.36 27.43
N TYR A 7 18.17 -13.91 26.35
CA TYR A 7 16.72 -13.71 26.37
C TYR A 7 16.06 -15.07 26.61
N LYS A 8 15.35 -15.21 27.74
CA LYS A 8 14.55 -16.40 28.05
C LYS A 8 13.32 -16.35 27.12
N THR A 9 13.18 -17.33 26.24
CA THR A 9 12.04 -17.41 25.31
C THR A 9 10.76 -17.78 26.06
N LEU A 10 9.66 -17.07 25.80
CA LEU A 10 8.32 -17.39 26.32
C LEU A 10 7.91 -18.81 25.92
N SER A 11 7.17 -19.51 26.78
CA SER A 11 6.70 -20.88 26.51
C SER A 11 5.37 -20.96 25.78
N PHE A 12 4.67 -19.84 25.62
CA PHE A 12 3.37 -19.71 24.96
C PHE A 12 3.42 -18.71 23.81
N ASN A 13 2.43 -18.77 22.92
CA ASN A 13 2.25 -17.77 21.88
C ASN A 13 1.56 -16.53 22.46
N GLN A 14 2.14 -15.37 22.17
CA GLN A 14 1.57 -14.07 22.50
C GLN A 14 1.64 -13.21 21.23
N PRO A 15 0.75 -13.44 20.23
CA PRO A 15 0.70 -12.64 19.02
C PRO A 15 0.41 -11.16 19.35
N THR A 16 0.75 -10.27 18.43
CA THR A 16 0.33 -8.85 18.47
C THR A 16 -0.88 -8.71 17.58
N PHE A 17 -1.98 -8.14 18.07
CA PHE A 17 -3.18 -7.90 17.27
C PHE A 17 -3.42 -6.40 17.06
N CYS A 18 -3.99 -6.05 15.90
CA CYS A 18 -4.62 -4.76 15.70
C CYS A 18 -5.89 -4.66 16.58
N SER A 19 -6.25 -3.45 17.03
CA SER A 19 -7.45 -3.24 17.85
C SER A 19 -8.76 -3.70 17.17
N THR A 20 -8.75 -3.82 15.85
CA THR A 20 -9.86 -4.23 14.98
C THR A 20 -9.81 -5.70 14.57
N ALA A 21 -8.82 -6.49 15.02
CA ALA A 21 -8.63 -7.88 14.59
C ALA A 21 -9.90 -8.75 14.69
N THR A 22 -10.31 -9.42 13.61
CA THR A 22 -11.52 -10.26 13.59
C THR A 22 -11.19 -11.73 13.34
N TRP A 23 -12.01 -12.59 13.94
CA TRP A 23 -12.00 -14.03 13.70
C TRP A 23 -13.22 -14.44 12.89
N ASN A 24 -13.16 -15.61 12.26
CA ASN A 24 -14.30 -16.14 11.53
C ASN A 24 -15.52 -16.34 12.45
N SER A 25 -16.72 -16.08 11.96
CA SER A 25 -17.96 -16.17 12.76
C SER A 25 -18.27 -17.61 13.19
N ASN A 26 -17.93 -18.59 12.36
CA ASN A 26 -18.21 -20.01 12.58
C ASN A 26 -16.94 -20.77 13.00
N GLY A 27 -16.93 -21.27 14.24
CA GLY A 27 -15.83 -22.06 14.78
C GLY A 27 -15.70 -23.43 14.10
N ILE A 28 -14.45 -23.85 13.89
CA ILE A 28 -14.11 -25.20 13.45
C ILE A 28 -14.02 -26.07 14.71
N THR A 29 -14.80 -27.14 14.79
CA THR A 29 -14.66 -28.10 15.89
C THR A 29 -13.32 -28.84 15.75
N PHE A 30 -12.33 -28.43 16.53
CA PHE A 30 -10.98 -29.01 16.53
C PHE A 30 -10.98 -30.41 17.14
N ALA A 31 -11.66 -30.57 18.27
CA ALA A 31 -11.87 -31.87 18.90
C ALA A 31 -13.29 -31.93 19.48
N ASN A 32 -14.03 -32.98 19.15
CA ASN A 32 -15.37 -33.23 19.68
C ASN A 32 -15.30 -34.17 20.89
N ARG A 33 -16.45 -34.43 21.53
CA ARG A 33 -16.59 -35.33 22.68
C ARG A 33 -15.93 -36.70 22.50
N SER A 34 -15.95 -37.26 21.29
CA SER A 34 -15.36 -38.58 21.03
C SER A 34 -13.83 -38.58 21.09
N ILE A 35 -13.20 -37.42 20.88
CA ILE A 35 -11.75 -37.24 20.88
C ILE A 35 -11.29 -36.67 22.22
N VAL A 36 -11.88 -35.56 22.67
CA VAL A 36 -11.43 -34.85 23.89
C VAL A 36 -12.04 -35.43 25.17
N GLY A 37 -13.16 -36.13 25.08
CA GLY A 37 -13.96 -36.57 26.23
C GLY A 37 -14.98 -35.52 26.68
N GLN A 38 -15.64 -35.81 27.80
CA GLN A 38 -16.54 -34.89 28.48
C GLN A 38 -15.76 -33.94 29.39
N ASP A 39 -16.24 -32.72 29.59
CA ASP A 39 -15.63 -31.72 30.47
C ASP A 39 -14.15 -31.34 30.18
N PRO A 40 -13.82 -30.87 28.96
CA PRO A 40 -12.53 -30.21 28.71
C PRO A 40 -12.42 -28.92 29.55
N SER A 41 -11.36 -28.81 30.34
CA SER A 41 -11.28 -27.84 31.44
C SER A 41 -10.22 -26.76 31.26
N ALA A 42 -9.15 -27.03 30.53
CA ALA A 42 -8.10 -26.07 30.27
C ALA A 42 -7.45 -26.36 28.92
N ILE A 43 -6.99 -25.31 28.26
CA ILE A 43 -6.22 -25.40 27.02
C ILE A 43 -5.00 -24.50 27.10
N PHE A 44 -3.88 -24.99 26.58
CA PHE A 44 -2.64 -24.24 26.45
C PHE A 44 -2.03 -24.56 25.09
N VAL A 45 -1.58 -23.53 24.39
CA VAL A 45 -0.82 -23.68 23.13
C VAL A 45 0.57 -23.12 23.35
N ASN A 46 1.58 -23.98 23.22
CA ASN A 46 2.96 -23.58 23.44
C ASN A 46 3.53 -22.81 22.23
N ALA A 47 4.73 -22.25 22.37
CA ALA A 47 5.43 -21.49 21.32
C ALA A 47 5.73 -22.30 20.03
N ASN A 48 5.57 -23.62 20.05
CA ASN A 48 5.73 -24.52 18.91
C ASN A 48 4.37 -24.96 18.30
N ASN A 49 3.27 -24.31 18.66
CA ASN A 49 1.89 -24.66 18.28
C ASN A 49 1.48 -26.11 18.65
N THR A 50 2.09 -26.66 19.70
CA THR A 50 1.59 -27.89 20.32
C THR A 50 0.46 -27.52 21.27
N ILE A 51 -0.67 -28.21 21.13
CA ILE A 51 -1.91 -27.94 21.86
C ILE A 51 -2.04 -28.96 22.99
N TYR A 52 -2.28 -28.49 24.20
CA TYR A 52 -2.45 -29.30 25.41
C TYR A 52 -3.83 -29.04 25.98
N VAL A 53 -4.61 -30.09 26.21
CA VAL A 53 -5.95 -29.99 26.80
C VAL A 53 -6.03 -30.90 28.01
N ALA A 54 -6.39 -30.32 29.17
CA ALA A 54 -6.71 -31.09 30.35
C ALA A 54 -8.21 -31.43 30.39
N ASN A 55 -8.51 -32.68 30.70
CA ASN A 55 -9.88 -33.16 30.83
C ASN A 55 -10.18 -33.55 32.29
N GLN A 56 -11.28 -33.04 32.84
CA GLN A 56 -11.66 -33.29 34.23
C GLN A 56 -12.21 -34.69 34.47
N GLU A 57 -13.09 -35.17 33.60
CA GLU A 57 -13.74 -36.47 33.76
C GLU A 57 -12.75 -37.62 33.51
N ASN A 58 -12.00 -37.54 32.42
CA ASN A 58 -11.05 -38.56 32.01
C ASN A 58 -9.72 -38.53 32.79
N LYS A 59 -9.43 -37.43 33.51
CA LYS A 59 -8.20 -37.24 34.28
C LYS A 59 -6.94 -37.37 33.42
N THR A 60 -7.02 -36.86 32.19
CA THR A 60 -5.96 -36.95 31.19
C THR A 60 -5.51 -35.57 30.71
N ILE A 61 -4.28 -35.54 30.19
CA ILE A 61 -3.77 -34.44 29.38
C ILE A 61 -3.59 -34.97 27.96
N LEU A 62 -4.37 -34.44 27.04
CA LEU A 62 -4.27 -34.77 25.63
C LEU A 62 -3.36 -33.75 24.93
N ILE A 63 -2.50 -34.23 24.05
CA ILE A 63 -1.49 -33.41 23.35
C ILE A 63 -1.65 -33.59 21.85
N TRP A 64 -1.71 -32.50 21.10
CA TRP A 64 -1.76 -32.47 19.64
C TRP A 64 -0.63 -31.64 19.06
N HIS A 65 -0.18 -32.01 17.87
CA HIS A 65 0.47 -31.07 16.96
C HIS A 65 -0.60 -30.43 16.08
N GLU A 66 -0.43 -29.16 15.69
CA GLU A 66 -1.46 -28.40 14.97
C GLU A 66 -2.01 -29.10 13.70
N GLU A 67 -1.17 -29.86 12.99
CA GLU A 67 -1.55 -30.58 11.77
C GLU A 67 -2.22 -31.96 12.02
N SER A 68 -2.34 -32.38 13.28
CA SER A 68 -2.82 -33.73 13.63
C SER A 68 -4.30 -33.74 13.97
N VAL A 69 -5.05 -34.64 13.32
CA VAL A 69 -6.49 -34.86 13.60
C VAL A 69 -6.71 -35.54 14.95
N ASN A 70 -5.77 -36.41 15.35
CA ASN A 70 -5.82 -37.16 16.60
C ASN A 70 -4.72 -36.71 17.57
N PRO A 71 -4.92 -36.88 18.89
CA PRO A 71 -3.88 -36.58 19.87
C PRO A 71 -2.65 -37.46 19.61
N ILE A 72 -1.47 -36.84 19.59
CA ILE A 72 -0.19 -37.52 19.42
C ILE A 72 0.28 -38.20 20.70
N ASN A 73 -0.21 -37.75 21.86
CA ASN A 73 0.07 -38.35 23.15
C ASN A 73 -1.09 -38.10 24.12
N ILE A 74 -1.33 -39.07 25.00
CA ILE A 74 -2.31 -38.96 26.08
C ILE A 74 -1.60 -39.32 27.37
N ILE A 75 -1.46 -38.34 28.26
CA ILE A 75 -0.83 -38.53 29.56
C ILE A 75 -1.93 -38.84 30.58
N HIS A 76 -1.80 -40.00 31.22
CA HIS A 76 -2.66 -40.40 32.32
C HIS A 76 -1.97 -40.07 33.65
N GLY A 77 -2.64 -39.30 34.49
CA GLY A 77 -2.21 -39.06 35.87
C GLY A 77 -3.28 -39.49 36.86
N SER A 78 -2.89 -39.72 38.11
CA SER A 78 -3.84 -39.97 39.22
C SER A 78 -4.44 -38.65 39.74
N PHE A 79 -4.92 -37.81 38.82
CA PHE A 79 -5.50 -36.52 39.17
C PHE A 79 -6.91 -36.67 39.72
N THR A 80 -7.37 -35.73 40.55
CA THR A 80 -8.77 -35.72 40.98
C THR A 80 -9.65 -34.88 40.07
N TRP A 81 -9.38 -33.58 39.95
CA TRP A 81 -10.04 -32.66 39.03
C TRP A 81 -9.04 -31.60 38.55
N PRO A 82 -8.35 -31.81 37.43
CA PRO A 82 -7.44 -30.80 36.90
C PRO A 82 -8.23 -29.58 36.40
N ASN A 83 -8.06 -28.42 37.02
CA ASN A 83 -8.75 -27.19 36.62
C ASN A 83 -7.94 -26.33 35.65
N SER A 84 -6.61 -26.42 35.71
CA SER A 84 -5.71 -25.59 34.92
C SER A 84 -4.40 -26.30 34.64
N LEU A 85 -3.71 -25.87 33.59
CA LEU A 85 -2.40 -26.39 33.22
C LEU A 85 -1.52 -25.27 32.65
N PHE A 86 -0.21 -25.42 32.74
CA PHE A 86 0.77 -24.54 32.12
C PHE A 86 1.96 -25.36 31.60
N VAL A 87 2.49 -25.03 30.43
CA VAL A 87 3.60 -25.78 29.82
C VAL A 87 4.82 -24.89 29.65
N LEU A 88 6.00 -25.38 30.05
CA LEU A 88 7.27 -24.69 29.85
C LEU A 88 7.89 -25.00 28.49
N SER A 89 8.86 -24.18 28.08
CA SER A 89 9.55 -24.32 26.77
C SER A 89 10.34 -25.61 26.60
N ASN A 90 10.69 -26.28 27.71
CA ASN A 90 11.30 -27.61 27.71
C ASN A 90 10.29 -28.76 27.58
N GLY A 91 8.98 -28.46 27.51
CA GLY A 91 7.90 -29.44 27.41
C GLY A 91 7.38 -29.96 28.76
N ASP A 92 7.92 -29.52 29.89
CA ASP A 92 7.39 -29.89 31.21
C ASP A 92 5.99 -29.30 31.41
N ILE A 93 5.08 -30.11 31.94
CA ILE A 93 3.67 -29.74 32.12
C ILE A 93 3.37 -29.60 33.60
N TYR A 94 2.83 -28.46 34.00
CA TYR A 94 2.35 -28.19 35.35
C TYR A 94 0.83 -28.28 35.33
N ILE A 95 0.25 -29.00 36.28
CA ILE A 95 -1.19 -29.27 36.31
C ILE A 95 -1.71 -29.28 37.74
N ASP A 96 -2.90 -28.71 37.91
CA ASP A 96 -3.65 -28.77 39.14
C ASP A 96 -4.12 -30.21 39.43
N ASP A 97 -4.04 -30.64 40.68
CA ASP A 97 -4.50 -31.95 41.13
C ASP A 97 -5.76 -31.82 42.02
N GLY A 98 -6.56 -30.78 41.81
CA GLY A 98 -7.89 -30.61 42.39
C GLY A 98 -7.97 -30.45 43.92
N ALA A 99 -9.20 -30.25 44.40
CA ALA A 99 -9.49 -29.85 45.78
C ALA A 99 -9.23 -30.93 46.84
N ILE A 100 -9.14 -32.20 46.40
CA ILE A 100 -8.93 -33.35 47.28
C ILE A 100 -7.42 -33.53 47.55
N ASN A 101 -6.59 -33.57 46.50
CA ASN A 101 -5.15 -33.76 46.66
C ASN A 101 -4.41 -32.45 46.98
N ARG A 102 -5.00 -31.28 46.68
CA ARG A 102 -4.54 -29.94 47.08
C ARG A 102 -3.07 -29.68 46.76
N ARG A 103 -2.66 -30.02 45.55
CA ARG A 103 -1.29 -29.87 45.09
C ARG A 103 -1.24 -29.56 43.60
N VAL A 104 -0.11 -29.01 43.18
CA VAL A 104 0.26 -28.87 41.77
C VAL A 104 1.32 -29.91 41.46
N GLN A 105 1.07 -30.71 40.43
CA GLN A 105 2.03 -31.68 39.93
C GLN A 105 2.76 -31.12 38.70
N LYS A 106 4.02 -31.50 38.56
CA LYS A 106 4.83 -31.30 37.36
C LYS A 106 5.09 -32.66 36.72
N TRP A 107 4.65 -32.82 35.49
CA TRP A 107 5.08 -33.89 34.60
C TRP A 107 6.40 -33.49 33.94
N ILE A 108 7.43 -34.31 34.11
CA ILE A 108 8.77 -34.07 33.56
C ILE A 108 8.86 -34.77 32.20
N ALA A 109 8.99 -34.01 31.12
CA ALA A 109 8.94 -34.56 29.76
C ALA A 109 10.06 -35.57 29.47
N GLU A 110 11.26 -35.31 29.99
CA GLU A 110 12.44 -36.18 29.79
C GLU A 110 12.31 -37.56 30.46
N THR A 111 11.63 -37.62 31.61
CA THR A 111 11.57 -38.83 32.45
C THR A 111 10.19 -39.49 32.46
N ASN A 112 9.18 -38.82 31.91
CA ASN A 112 7.78 -39.24 31.92
C ASN A 112 7.23 -39.53 33.34
N ASN A 113 7.66 -38.75 34.33
CA ASN A 113 7.27 -38.91 35.73
C ASN A 113 6.64 -37.64 36.32
N PHE A 114 5.77 -37.84 37.29
CA PHE A 114 5.14 -36.76 38.06
C PHE A 114 5.89 -36.47 39.36
N VAL A 115 6.10 -35.19 39.65
CA VAL A 115 6.61 -34.71 40.93
C VAL A 115 5.72 -33.60 41.49
N THR A 116 5.54 -33.57 42.81
CA THR A 116 4.78 -32.49 43.46
C THR A 116 5.68 -31.25 43.60
N VAL A 117 5.24 -30.11 43.06
CA VAL A 117 6.02 -28.86 43.06
C VAL A 117 5.45 -27.79 43.99
N MET A 118 4.15 -27.84 44.26
CA MET A 118 3.46 -26.90 45.14
C MET A 118 2.37 -27.63 45.91
N ILE A 119 2.30 -27.42 47.23
CA ILE A 119 1.17 -27.86 48.05
C ILE A 119 0.35 -26.61 48.33
N VAL A 120 -0.96 -26.69 48.09
CA VAL A 120 -1.92 -25.60 48.26
C VAL A 120 -3.01 -26.04 49.23
N ASN A 121 -3.91 -25.13 49.62
CA ASN A 121 -5.00 -25.44 50.56
C ASN A 121 -6.39 -25.39 49.90
N SER A 122 -6.45 -25.24 48.58
CA SER A 122 -7.64 -25.29 47.70
C SER A 122 -7.16 -25.66 46.28
N SER A 123 -8.08 -25.90 45.33
CA SER A 123 -7.73 -26.11 43.91
C SER A 123 -7.08 -24.87 43.31
N CYS A 124 -6.16 -25.08 42.37
CA CYS A 124 -5.63 -24.03 41.52
C CYS A 124 -6.50 -23.87 40.27
N TRP A 125 -7.42 -22.91 40.32
CA TRP A 125 -8.35 -22.63 39.21
C TRP A 125 -7.67 -22.00 38.01
N GLY A 126 -6.59 -21.26 38.25
CA GLY A 126 -5.68 -20.73 37.24
C GLY A 126 -4.24 -20.98 37.68
N LEU A 127 -3.43 -21.47 36.75
CA LEU A 127 -2.00 -21.71 36.92
C LEU A 127 -1.25 -20.90 35.88
N PHE A 128 -0.18 -20.24 36.32
CA PHE A 128 0.72 -19.51 35.42
C PHE A 128 2.14 -19.54 35.98
N ILE A 129 3.14 -19.61 35.11
CA ILE A 129 4.55 -19.52 35.51
C ILE A 129 5.17 -18.32 34.80
N ASP A 130 5.70 -17.37 35.57
CA ASP A 130 6.32 -16.17 35.04
C ASP A 130 7.73 -16.41 34.48
N ILE A 131 8.30 -15.38 33.84
CA ILE A 131 9.65 -15.42 33.25
C ILE A 131 10.76 -15.69 34.29
N ASN A 132 10.48 -15.48 35.58
CA ASN A 132 11.38 -15.72 36.70
C ASN A 132 11.22 -17.11 37.33
N ASP A 133 10.49 -18.02 36.67
CA ASP A 133 10.13 -19.36 37.17
C ASP A 133 9.43 -19.31 38.53
N THR A 134 8.55 -18.32 38.74
CA THR A 134 7.62 -18.29 39.86
C THR A 134 6.28 -18.83 39.42
N ILE A 135 5.77 -19.84 40.14
CA ILE A 135 4.45 -20.41 39.90
C ILE A 135 3.40 -19.64 40.68
N TYR A 136 2.29 -19.33 40.01
CA TYR A 136 1.11 -18.66 40.56
C TYR A 136 -0.09 -19.60 40.50
N CYS A 137 -0.91 -19.55 41.53
CA CYS A 137 -2.12 -20.35 41.67
C CYS A 137 -3.24 -19.49 42.24
N SER A 138 -4.35 -19.36 41.52
CA SER A 138 -5.56 -18.72 42.02
C SER A 138 -6.43 -19.72 42.79
N MET A 139 -6.76 -19.36 44.03
CA MET A 139 -7.54 -20.21 44.92
C MET A 139 -8.92 -19.59 45.10
N SER A 140 -9.86 -20.03 44.27
CA SER A 140 -11.24 -19.54 44.23
C SER A 140 -11.89 -19.53 45.63
N ASP A 141 -11.83 -20.64 46.37
CA ASP A 141 -12.51 -20.77 47.67
C ASP A 141 -11.75 -20.10 48.82
N ARG A 142 -10.57 -19.57 48.54
CA ARG A 142 -9.72 -18.85 49.50
C ARG A 142 -9.58 -17.38 49.15
N TYR A 143 -10.25 -16.89 48.11
CA TYR A 143 -10.34 -15.46 47.77
C TYR A 143 -8.96 -14.78 47.60
N GLN A 144 -7.96 -15.53 47.12
CA GLN A 144 -6.60 -15.03 46.95
C GLN A 144 -5.85 -15.78 45.84
N VAL A 145 -4.82 -15.12 45.31
CA VAL A 145 -3.82 -15.71 44.42
C VAL A 145 -2.53 -15.88 45.20
N VAL A 146 -1.92 -17.06 45.16
CA VAL A 146 -0.65 -17.36 45.84
C VAL A 146 0.45 -17.64 44.83
N LYS A 147 1.69 -17.32 45.20
CA LYS A 147 2.88 -17.53 44.37
C LYS A 147 4.01 -18.22 45.13
N ARG A 148 4.88 -18.92 44.41
CA ARG A 148 6.07 -19.59 44.94
C ARG A 148 7.19 -19.65 43.89
N SER A 149 8.43 -19.36 44.30
CA SER A 149 9.59 -19.51 43.40
C SER A 149 9.96 -20.99 43.22
N LEU A 150 10.23 -21.41 41.98
CA LEU A 150 10.68 -22.77 41.67
C LEU A 150 12.20 -22.95 41.76
N ILE A 151 12.98 -21.86 41.75
CA ILE A 151 14.46 -21.91 41.80
C ILE A 151 14.98 -21.55 43.19
N ASN A 152 14.37 -20.57 43.87
CA ASN A 152 14.90 -20.08 45.13
C ASN A 152 14.59 -21.05 46.28
N SER A 153 15.58 -21.83 46.68
CA SER A 153 15.49 -22.77 47.81
C SER A 153 15.21 -22.09 49.16
N MET A 154 15.35 -20.77 49.27
CA MET A 154 14.99 -20.00 50.47
C MET A 154 13.51 -19.56 50.51
N MET A 155 12.76 -19.66 49.40
CA MET A 155 11.31 -19.43 49.34
C MET A 155 10.56 -20.77 49.26
N THR A 156 10.55 -21.52 50.36
CA THR A 156 9.85 -22.82 50.43
C THR A 156 8.34 -22.70 50.71
N SER A 157 7.87 -21.54 51.19
CA SER A 157 6.46 -21.28 51.51
C SER A 157 5.72 -20.53 50.40
N ASN A 158 4.41 -20.75 50.30
CA ASN A 158 3.56 -19.98 49.41
C ASN A 158 3.34 -18.57 49.99
N HIS A 159 3.47 -17.54 49.15
CA HIS A 159 3.19 -16.15 49.50
C HIS A 159 1.94 -15.66 48.79
N VAL A 160 1.21 -14.72 49.40
CA VAL A 160 0.06 -14.09 48.77
C VAL A 160 0.56 -13.10 47.70
N ALA A 161 0.01 -13.22 46.50
CA ALA A 161 0.27 -12.32 45.38
C ALA A 161 -0.83 -11.27 45.23
N ALA A 162 -2.10 -11.66 45.43
CA ALA A 162 -3.26 -10.78 45.37
C ALA A 162 -4.40 -11.32 46.23
N GLY A 163 -5.28 -10.43 46.70
CA GLY A 163 -6.39 -10.78 47.60
C GLY A 163 -5.97 -10.86 49.08
N THR A 164 -6.91 -10.58 49.99
CA THR A 164 -6.66 -10.63 51.44
C THR A 164 -7.00 -11.97 52.08
N GLY A 165 -7.49 -12.93 51.28
CA GLY A 165 -8.01 -14.21 51.79
C GLY A 165 -9.45 -14.13 52.32
N ILE A 166 -10.08 -12.94 52.24
CA ILE A 166 -11.46 -12.68 52.64
C ILE A 166 -12.25 -12.30 51.39
N GLN A 167 -13.45 -12.85 51.25
CA GLN A 167 -14.35 -12.49 50.16
C GLN A 167 -14.78 -11.02 50.27
N GLY A 168 -14.64 -10.27 49.19
CA GLY A 168 -15.20 -8.93 49.09
C GLY A 168 -14.87 -8.26 47.76
N SER A 169 -15.23 -6.98 47.64
CA SER A 169 -15.18 -6.21 46.39
C SER A 169 -14.28 -4.98 46.45
N ASP A 170 -13.61 -4.74 47.59
CA ASP A 170 -12.59 -3.68 47.70
C ASP A 170 -11.44 -3.93 46.71
N SER A 171 -10.62 -2.91 46.42
CA SER A 171 -9.52 -3.01 45.45
C SER A 171 -8.47 -4.06 45.82
N ASN A 172 -8.29 -4.38 47.09
CA ASN A 172 -7.38 -5.45 47.54
C ASN A 172 -8.09 -6.79 47.81
N GLN A 173 -9.41 -6.87 47.62
CA GLN A 173 -10.21 -8.07 47.87
C GLN A 173 -10.64 -8.74 46.56
N LEU A 174 -10.87 -10.05 46.63
CA LEU A 174 -11.29 -10.86 45.50
C LEU A 174 -12.53 -11.67 45.88
N GLY A 175 -13.43 -11.82 44.93
CA GLY A 175 -14.60 -12.69 44.95
C GLY A 175 -14.40 -13.87 44.00
N SER A 176 -13.82 -14.97 44.52
CA SER A 176 -13.67 -16.25 43.79
C SER A 176 -12.71 -16.15 42.58
N PRO A 177 -11.43 -15.79 42.77
CA PRO A 177 -10.50 -15.60 41.64
C PRO A 177 -10.32 -16.89 40.82
N ARG A 178 -10.42 -16.79 39.49
CA ARG A 178 -10.26 -17.92 38.55
C ARG A 178 -9.06 -17.74 37.63
N GLY A 179 -9.24 -17.50 36.33
CA GLY A 179 -8.13 -17.34 35.40
C GLY A 179 -7.21 -16.21 35.82
N ILE A 180 -5.91 -16.45 35.61
CA ILE A 180 -4.86 -15.48 35.89
C ILE A 180 -3.91 -15.41 34.70
N PHE A 181 -3.37 -14.23 34.45
CA PHE A 181 -2.32 -14.01 33.48
C PHE A 181 -1.28 -13.06 34.08
N ILE A 182 0.00 -13.33 33.85
CA ILE A 182 1.09 -12.48 34.32
C ILE A 182 1.89 -12.00 33.11
N ASP A 183 2.03 -10.68 32.98
CA ASP A 183 2.75 -10.08 31.86
C ASP A 183 4.29 -10.08 32.10
N VAL A 184 5.04 -9.60 31.11
CA VAL A 184 6.51 -9.51 31.19
C VAL A 184 7.03 -8.52 32.23
N ASN A 185 6.18 -7.60 32.71
CA ASN A 185 6.49 -6.67 33.81
C ASN A 185 6.16 -7.26 35.18
N LEU A 186 5.67 -8.51 35.21
CA LEU A 186 5.20 -9.21 36.40
C LEU A 186 3.90 -8.62 36.97
N ASP A 187 3.12 -7.93 36.15
CA ASP A 187 1.79 -7.46 36.51
C ASP A 187 0.78 -8.62 36.44
N LEU A 188 -0.05 -8.77 37.48
CA LEU A 188 -0.98 -9.88 37.64
C LEU A 188 -2.41 -9.47 37.31
N TYR A 189 -2.99 -10.11 36.29
CA TYR A 189 -4.38 -9.97 35.89
C TYR A 189 -5.19 -11.12 36.48
N VAL A 190 -6.32 -10.81 37.12
CA VAL A 190 -7.16 -11.80 37.82
C VAL A 190 -8.60 -11.67 37.37
N ALA A 191 -9.17 -12.78 36.89
CA ALA A 191 -10.62 -12.91 36.67
C ALA A 191 -11.31 -13.05 38.02
N ASP A 192 -11.92 -11.95 38.47
CA ASP A 192 -12.60 -11.85 39.75
C ASP A 192 -14.06 -12.30 39.59
N PHE A 193 -14.23 -13.62 39.47
CA PHE A 193 -15.41 -14.30 38.94
C PHE A 193 -16.73 -13.84 39.57
N ARG A 194 -16.85 -13.79 40.91
CA ARG A 194 -18.11 -13.40 41.57
C ARG A 194 -18.35 -11.89 41.57
N ASN A 195 -17.29 -11.10 41.41
CA ASN A 195 -17.38 -9.65 41.33
C ASN A 195 -17.59 -9.15 39.90
N ASN A 196 -17.72 -10.06 38.91
CA ASN A 196 -18.00 -9.72 37.51
C ASN A 196 -17.00 -8.67 36.93
N ARG A 197 -15.72 -8.83 37.26
CA ARG A 197 -14.66 -7.89 36.85
C ARG A 197 -13.33 -8.59 36.60
N VAL A 198 -12.42 -7.88 35.94
CA VAL A 198 -10.99 -8.22 35.88
C VAL A 198 -10.19 -7.18 36.64
N GLN A 199 -9.32 -7.64 37.53
CA GLN A 199 -8.43 -6.78 38.31
C GLN A 199 -6.97 -6.93 37.88
N LEU A 200 -6.28 -5.80 37.79
CA LEU A 200 -4.85 -5.69 37.54
C LEU A 200 -4.13 -5.32 38.84
N PHE A 201 -3.26 -6.19 39.33
CA PHE A 201 -2.35 -5.93 40.43
C PHE A 201 -0.96 -5.67 39.85
N GLN A 202 -0.52 -4.42 39.90
CA GLN A 202 0.82 -4.06 39.46
C GLN A 202 1.86 -4.70 40.38
N SER A 203 3.03 -5.04 39.83
CA SER A 203 4.07 -5.75 40.59
C SER A 203 4.46 -4.99 41.87
N GLY A 204 4.20 -5.61 43.03
CA GLY A 204 4.49 -5.05 44.35
C GLY A 204 3.37 -4.25 45.00
N GLU A 205 2.30 -3.92 44.26
CA GLU A 205 1.17 -3.16 44.78
C GLU A 205 0.07 -4.06 45.37
N PRO A 206 -0.45 -3.76 46.56
CA PRO A 206 -1.45 -4.60 47.23
C PRO A 206 -2.89 -4.35 46.72
N ASN A 207 -3.13 -3.22 46.06
CA ASN A 207 -4.45 -2.82 45.56
C ASN A 207 -4.54 -3.05 44.05
N GLY A 208 -5.63 -3.64 43.60
CA GLY A 208 -5.93 -3.87 42.20
C GLY A 208 -6.66 -2.69 41.55
N ILE A 209 -6.42 -2.52 40.26
CA ILE A 209 -7.12 -1.59 39.37
C ILE A 209 -8.15 -2.41 38.59
N THR A 210 -9.42 -1.98 38.58
CA THR A 210 -10.44 -2.65 37.76
C THR A 210 -10.28 -2.25 36.31
N VAL A 211 -9.87 -3.19 35.45
CA VAL A 211 -9.58 -2.94 34.03
C VAL A 211 -10.71 -3.36 33.10
N ALA A 212 -11.63 -4.21 33.56
CA ALA A 212 -12.82 -4.62 32.81
C ALA A 212 -13.97 -5.01 33.73
N GLY A 213 -15.21 -4.77 33.30
CA GLY A 213 -16.42 -5.14 34.04
C GLY A 213 -16.80 -4.20 35.19
N SER A 214 -17.45 -4.75 36.21
CA SER A 214 -18.08 -3.98 37.28
C SER A 214 -17.07 -3.20 38.13
N GLY A 215 -17.26 -1.88 38.25
CA GLY A 215 -16.36 -0.99 38.99
C GLY A 215 -15.20 -0.42 38.17
N SER A 216 -15.17 -0.63 36.84
CA SER A 216 -14.28 0.11 35.93
C SER A 216 -14.67 1.59 35.89
N LEU A 217 -13.67 2.49 35.77
CA LEU A 217 -13.90 3.94 35.64
C LEU A 217 -14.68 4.28 34.36
N ASN A 218 -14.41 3.57 33.27
CA ASN A 218 -15.08 3.73 31.96
C ASN A 218 -15.64 2.36 31.52
N PRO A 219 -16.86 1.98 31.96
CA PRO A 219 -17.42 0.66 31.67
C PRO A 219 -17.85 0.57 30.20
N THR A 220 -17.08 -0.17 29.40
CA THR A 220 -17.39 -0.46 27.99
C THR A 220 -18.01 -1.84 27.79
N ILE A 221 -18.02 -2.68 28.83
CA ILE A 221 -18.60 -4.02 28.80
C ILE A 221 -19.15 -4.41 30.17
N THR A 222 -20.27 -5.12 30.16
CA THR A 222 -20.79 -5.82 31.33
C THR A 222 -20.35 -7.28 31.26
N LEU A 223 -19.49 -7.68 32.20
CA LEU A 223 -19.05 -9.07 32.34
C LEU A 223 -20.00 -9.83 33.27
N ASN A 224 -20.11 -11.13 33.07
CA ASN A 224 -20.82 -12.05 33.94
C ASN A 224 -19.93 -13.27 34.18
N ARG A 225 -19.41 -13.38 35.40
CA ARG A 225 -18.60 -14.53 35.82
C ARG A 225 -17.38 -14.80 34.92
N PRO A 226 -16.49 -13.81 34.70
CA PRO A 226 -15.31 -14.00 33.84
C PRO A 226 -14.43 -15.15 34.36
N ASN A 227 -13.89 -15.97 33.46
CA ASN A 227 -13.10 -17.16 33.82
C ASN A 227 -11.67 -17.09 33.29
N GLY A 228 -11.41 -17.50 32.05
CA GLY A 228 -10.08 -17.42 31.41
C GLY A 228 -9.71 -16.01 30.97
N ILE A 229 -8.42 -15.68 31.05
CA ILE A 229 -7.85 -14.40 30.61
C ILE A 229 -6.53 -14.67 29.86
N VAL A 230 -6.33 -13.99 28.74
CA VAL A 230 -5.06 -13.94 28.00
C VAL A 230 -4.78 -12.51 27.54
N LEU A 231 -3.50 -12.12 27.50
CA LEU A 231 -3.06 -10.89 26.85
C LEU A 231 -2.37 -11.20 25.54
N ASP A 232 -2.52 -10.30 24.57
CA ASP A 232 -1.63 -10.23 23.41
C ASP A 232 -0.32 -9.50 23.77
N ALA A 233 0.59 -9.32 22.81
CA ALA A 233 1.88 -8.69 23.07
C ALA A 233 1.80 -7.17 23.30
N GLU A 234 0.72 -6.51 22.88
CA GLU A 234 0.43 -5.09 23.12
C GLU A 234 -0.44 -4.86 24.36
N LYS A 235 -0.71 -5.93 25.13
CA LYS A 235 -1.54 -5.95 26.34
C LYS A 235 -3.04 -5.74 26.09
N TYR A 236 -3.56 -6.01 24.90
CA TYR A 236 -4.98 -6.17 24.71
C TYR A 236 -5.46 -7.45 25.44
N LEU A 237 -6.55 -7.30 26.19
CA LEU A 237 -7.13 -8.27 27.09
C LEU A 237 -8.24 -9.08 26.42
N PHE A 238 -8.10 -10.40 26.45
CA PHE A 238 -9.08 -11.37 25.96
C PHE A 238 -9.65 -12.13 27.14
N ILE A 239 -10.98 -12.10 27.29
CA ILE A 239 -11.69 -12.60 28.46
C ILE A 239 -12.71 -13.63 28.01
N VAL A 240 -12.71 -14.77 28.68
CA VAL A 240 -13.80 -15.74 28.64
C VAL A 240 -14.92 -15.23 29.56
N ASP A 241 -15.97 -14.64 28.98
CA ASP A 241 -17.14 -14.12 29.68
C ASP A 241 -18.16 -15.26 29.86
N LEU A 242 -17.79 -16.22 30.73
CA LEU A 242 -18.42 -17.53 30.86
C LEU A 242 -19.94 -17.46 31.09
N GLY A 243 -20.40 -16.57 31.97
CA GLY A 243 -21.82 -16.46 32.30
C GLY A 243 -22.67 -15.92 31.15
N ASN A 244 -22.04 -15.29 30.16
CA ASN A 244 -22.67 -14.83 28.92
C ASN A 244 -22.31 -15.73 27.71
N SER A 245 -21.66 -16.87 27.94
CA SER A 245 -21.29 -17.85 26.91
C SER A 245 -20.55 -17.26 25.70
N ARG A 246 -19.64 -16.32 25.94
CA ARG A 246 -18.91 -15.60 24.88
C ARG A 246 -17.45 -15.32 25.23
N ILE A 247 -16.66 -14.97 24.22
CA ILE A 247 -15.31 -14.40 24.37
C ILE A 247 -15.37 -12.91 24.01
N VAL A 248 -14.79 -12.06 24.84
CA VAL A 248 -14.66 -10.62 24.59
C VAL A 248 -13.20 -10.21 24.52
N GLY A 249 -12.88 -9.20 23.71
CA GLY A 249 -11.53 -8.66 23.58
C GLY A 249 -11.54 -7.14 23.70
N SER A 250 -10.51 -6.57 24.34
CA SER A 250 -10.32 -5.13 24.39
C SER A 250 -9.80 -4.58 23.06
N SER A 251 -10.17 -3.35 22.76
CA SER A 251 -9.72 -2.51 21.65
C SER A 251 -9.34 -1.12 22.20
N LEU A 252 -8.88 -0.22 21.32
CA LEU A 252 -8.64 1.19 21.66
C LEU A 252 -9.88 1.88 22.24
N ASN A 253 -11.08 1.41 21.89
CA ASN A 253 -12.35 2.07 22.20
C ASN A 253 -13.25 1.27 23.15
N GLY A 254 -12.69 0.28 23.84
CA GLY A 254 -13.42 -0.55 24.81
C GLY A 254 -13.38 -2.04 24.49
N PHE A 255 -14.30 -2.81 25.06
CA PHE A 255 -14.39 -4.25 24.79
C PHE A 255 -15.49 -4.55 23.78
N ARG A 256 -15.23 -5.51 22.89
CA ARG A 256 -16.22 -6.05 21.96
C ARG A 256 -16.31 -7.57 22.08
N CYS A 257 -17.43 -8.12 21.62
CA CYS A 257 -17.61 -9.56 21.53
C CYS A 257 -16.87 -10.11 20.31
N LEU A 258 -16.12 -11.20 20.49
CA LEU A 258 -15.34 -11.84 19.44
C LEU A 258 -15.95 -13.16 18.98
N VAL A 259 -16.44 -13.96 19.93
CA VAL A 259 -16.97 -15.31 19.68
C VAL A 259 -18.15 -15.57 20.61
N GLY A 260 -19.19 -16.28 20.14
CA GLY A 260 -20.35 -16.63 20.96
C GLY A 260 -21.36 -15.49 21.13
N CYS A 261 -21.31 -14.49 20.25
CA CYS A 261 -22.09 -13.25 20.39
C CYS A 261 -23.59 -13.42 20.10
N TYR A 262 -23.98 -14.54 19.48
CA TYR A 262 -25.35 -14.84 19.05
C TYR A 262 -26.07 -15.79 20.02
N GLY A 263 -25.73 -15.69 21.30
CA GLY A 263 -26.32 -16.48 22.38
C GLY A 263 -25.68 -17.87 22.57
N GLU A 264 -26.16 -18.53 23.62
CA GLU A 264 -25.69 -19.85 24.06
C GLU A 264 -26.24 -20.97 23.15
N GLY A 265 -25.40 -21.96 22.82
CA GLY A 265 -25.85 -23.12 22.06
C GLY A 265 -24.74 -23.98 21.43
N PRO A 266 -25.11 -25.06 20.73
CA PRO A 266 -24.17 -26.03 20.17
C PRO A 266 -23.69 -25.70 18.75
N LYS A 267 -24.23 -24.64 18.12
CA LYS A 267 -23.84 -24.24 16.76
C LYS A 267 -22.36 -23.82 16.72
N SER A 268 -21.75 -23.79 15.53
CA SER A 268 -20.35 -23.41 15.33
C SER A 268 -20.03 -21.99 15.81
N ASN A 269 -20.98 -21.07 15.72
CA ASN A 269 -20.88 -19.69 16.16
C ASN A 269 -21.34 -19.44 17.61
N GLN A 270 -21.70 -20.49 18.35
CA GLN A 270 -22.21 -20.43 19.72
C GLN A 270 -21.32 -21.25 20.66
N LEU A 271 -21.33 -20.90 21.95
CA LEU A 271 -20.61 -21.60 23.01
C LEU A 271 -21.58 -21.92 24.16
N ILE A 272 -21.23 -22.89 25.01
CA ILE A 272 -21.90 -23.21 26.27
C ILE A 272 -20.83 -23.42 27.34
N ILE A 273 -20.81 -22.56 28.35
CA ILE A 273 -19.82 -22.62 29.46
C ILE A 273 -18.38 -22.69 28.90
N PRO A 274 -17.92 -21.69 28.13
CA PRO A 274 -16.51 -21.63 27.75
C PRO A 274 -15.65 -21.40 29.01
N ILE A 275 -14.52 -22.11 29.10
CA ILE A 275 -13.65 -22.06 30.29
C ILE A 275 -12.34 -21.33 30.04
N SER A 276 -11.58 -21.76 29.02
CA SER A 276 -10.22 -21.32 28.74
C SER A 276 -10.04 -21.02 27.26
N LEU A 277 -9.14 -20.07 26.95
CA LEU A 277 -8.73 -19.75 25.59
C LEU A 277 -7.20 -19.69 25.49
N SER A 278 -6.64 -19.96 24.31
CA SER A 278 -5.22 -19.79 23.99
C SER A 278 -5.03 -19.53 22.50
N PHE A 279 -3.96 -18.83 22.12
CA PHE A 279 -3.65 -18.53 20.72
C PHE A 279 -2.55 -19.45 20.16
N ASP A 280 -2.62 -19.76 18.87
CA ASP A 280 -1.44 -20.23 18.14
C ASP A 280 -0.58 -19.05 17.63
N ARG A 281 0.58 -19.36 17.04
CA ARG A 281 1.50 -18.36 16.51
C ARG A 281 0.91 -17.51 15.36
N SER A 282 -0.10 -18.03 14.68
CA SER A 282 -0.82 -17.31 13.61
C SER A 282 -1.97 -16.46 14.13
N GLY A 283 -2.22 -16.48 15.45
CA GLY A 283 -3.30 -15.74 16.09
C GLY A 283 -4.66 -16.42 16.05
N ASN A 284 -4.75 -17.70 15.65
CA ASN A 284 -6.01 -18.44 15.75
C ASN A 284 -6.32 -18.75 17.20
N MET A 285 -7.59 -18.65 17.57
CA MET A 285 -8.06 -18.84 18.93
C MET A 285 -8.55 -20.27 19.14
N PHE A 286 -8.06 -20.94 20.18
CA PHE A 286 -8.57 -22.23 20.64
C PHE A 286 -9.32 -22.06 21.94
N ILE A 287 -10.55 -22.56 22.01
CA ILE A 287 -11.45 -22.38 23.15
C ILE A 287 -11.94 -23.75 23.63
N THR A 288 -11.88 -24.00 24.94
CA THR A 288 -12.58 -25.14 25.57
C THR A 288 -14.03 -24.76 25.82
N ASP A 289 -14.93 -25.36 25.04
CA ASP A 289 -16.38 -25.17 25.09
C ASP A 289 -16.98 -26.32 25.92
N GLN A 290 -16.84 -26.21 27.24
CA GLN A 290 -17.01 -27.33 28.18
C GLN A 290 -18.43 -27.90 28.12
N GLY A 291 -19.45 -27.06 28.12
CA GLY A 291 -20.84 -27.51 28.10
C GLY A 291 -21.26 -28.19 26.80
N ASN A 292 -20.49 -28.01 25.72
CA ASN A 292 -20.66 -28.71 24.45
C ASN A 292 -19.68 -29.89 24.29
N ASP A 293 -18.90 -30.25 25.31
CA ASP A 293 -17.89 -31.32 25.29
C ASP A 293 -16.91 -31.20 24.09
N ARG A 294 -16.45 -29.99 23.77
CA ARG A 294 -15.60 -29.78 22.58
C ARG A 294 -14.52 -28.72 22.78
N VAL A 295 -13.57 -28.72 21.84
CA VAL A 295 -12.61 -27.64 21.63
C VAL A 295 -12.89 -27.01 20.26
N GLN A 296 -13.09 -25.70 20.23
CA GLN A 296 -13.31 -24.94 19.01
C GLN A 296 -12.06 -24.16 18.60
N LYS A 297 -11.76 -24.12 17.31
CA LYS A 297 -10.72 -23.28 16.69
C LYS A 297 -11.39 -22.20 15.84
N PHE A 298 -11.04 -20.95 16.09
CA PHE A 298 -11.46 -19.78 15.33
C PHE A 298 -10.25 -19.20 14.59
N LEU A 299 -10.39 -19.02 13.28
CA LEU A 299 -9.31 -18.55 12.41
C LEU A 299 -9.27 -17.02 12.42
N LEU A 300 -8.06 -16.46 12.52
CA LEU A 300 -7.84 -15.02 12.37
C LEU A 300 -8.10 -14.65 10.90
N MET A 301 -9.09 -13.78 10.65
CA MET A 301 -9.54 -13.41 9.30
C MET A 301 -8.91 -12.11 8.84
N ASN A 302 -8.94 -11.10 9.70
CA ASN A 302 -8.40 -9.78 9.43
C ASN A 302 -7.62 -9.32 10.66
N ASP A 303 -6.36 -8.95 10.47
CA ASP A 303 -5.52 -8.35 11.50
C ASP A 303 -4.92 -7.04 10.95
N SER A 304 -5.81 -6.21 10.44
CA SER A 304 -5.51 -4.87 9.95
C SER A 304 -6.50 -3.88 10.54
N PHE A 305 -6.06 -2.63 10.69
CA PHE A 305 -6.88 -1.48 11.06
C PHE A 305 -7.96 -1.10 10.01
N ALA A 306 -8.35 -2.04 9.12
CA ALA A 306 -9.21 -1.73 7.98
C ALA A 306 -10.63 -1.41 8.44
N LEU A 307 -11.07 -0.21 8.08
CA LEU A 307 -12.47 0.23 8.14
C LEU A 307 -13.33 -0.61 7.18
N SER A 308 -14.65 -0.54 7.34
CA SER A 308 -15.58 -1.23 6.43
C SER A 308 -15.66 -0.58 5.04
N PHE A 309 -15.19 0.65 4.91
CA PHE A 309 -15.26 1.49 3.71
C PHE A 309 -13.88 2.08 3.37
N ASN A 310 -13.72 2.55 2.13
CA ASN A 310 -12.52 3.27 1.74
C ASN A 310 -12.52 4.66 2.38
N GLN A 311 -11.53 4.90 3.25
CA GLN A 311 -11.25 6.22 3.82
C GLN A 311 -9.86 6.68 3.37
N PRO A 312 -9.69 7.09 2.10
CA PRO A 312 -8.41 7.57 1.58
C PRO A 312 -7.91 8.78 2.38
N THR A 313 -6.59 8.94 2.48
CA THR A 313 -5.96 10.17 3.00
C THR A 313 -5.82 11.17 1.86
N PHE A 314 -6.45 12.34 1.99
CA PHE A 314 -6.28 13.44 1.05
C PHE A 314 -5.42 14.57 1.62
N CYS A 315 -4.71 15.25 0.72
CA CYS A 315 -4.08 16.51 1.08
C CYS A 315 -5.15 17.61 1.17
N SER A 316 -4.88 18.68 1.92
CA SER A 316 -5.73 19.88 1.96
C SER A 316 -6.00 20.52 0.58
N THR A 317 -5.16 20.23 -0.41
CA THR A 317 -5.24 20.70 -1.80
C THR A 317 -5.72 19.63 -2.79
N ALA A 318 -6.22 18.48 -2.33
CA ALA A 318 -6.74 17.41 -3.18
C ALA A 318 -7.76 17.93 -4.20
N THR A 319 -7.71 17.47 -5.44
CA THR A 319 -8.64 17.92 -6.48
C THR A 319 -9.13 16.75 -7.31
N TRP A 320 -10.34 16.88 -7.84
CA TRP A 320 -10.94 15.93 -8.77
C TRP A 320 -11.12 16.61 -10.11
N ASN A 321 -11.29 15.82 -11.17
CA ASN A 321 -11.62 16.38 -12.47
C ASN A 321 -12.98 17.09 -12.41
N SER A 322 -13.11 18.22 -13.11
CA SER A 322 -14.36 18.98 -13.12
C SER A 322 -15.49 18.29 -13.90
N ASN A 323 -15.14 17.36 -14.79
CA ASN A 323 -16.07 16.62 -15.63
C ASN A 323 -16.11 15.16 -15.19
N GLY A 324 -17.19 14.76 -14.52
CA GLY A 324 -17.43 13.38 -14.13
C GLY A 324 -17.75 12.49 -15.33
N ILE A 325 -17.56 11.19 -15.14
CA ILE A 325 -18.09 10.19 -16.08
C ILE A 325 -19.33 9.56 -15.45
N THR A 326 -20.36 9.32 -16.25
CA THR A 326 -21.49 8.48 -15.82
C THR A 326 -20.99 7.05 -15.68
N PHE A 327 -20.82 6.59 -14.44
CA PHE A 327 -20.38 5.23 -14.14
C PHE A 327 -21.49 4.21 -14.38
N ALA A 328 -22.68 4.50 -13.84
CA ALA A 328 -23.89 3.72 -14.07
C ALA A 328 -25.05 4.67 -14.36
N ASN A 329 -25.87 4.34 -15.36
CA ASN A 329 -27.03 5.15 -15.77
C ASN A 329 -28.33 4.49 -15.30
N GLN A 330 -29.46 5.14 -15.61
CA GLN A 330 -30.80 4.66 -15.25
C GLN A 330 -31.09 3.21 -15.68
N SER A 331 -30.50 2.74 -16.80
CA SER A 331 -30.71 1.35 -17.26
C SER A 331 -30.04 0.30 -16.38
N VAL A 332 -29.05 0.70 -15.59
CA VAL A 332 -28.26 -0.17 -14.71
C VAL A 332 -28.76 -0.08 -13.27
N VAL A 333 -28.92 1.14 -12.74
CA VAL A 333 -29.26 1.36 -11.33
C VAL A 333 -30.74 1.67 -11.09
N GLY A 334 -31.54 1.87 -12.14
CA GLY A 334 -32.93 2.34 -12.02
C GLY A 334 -33.04 3.86 -11.90
N ARG A 335 -34.28 4.35 -11.74
CA ARG A 335 -34.56 5.76 -11.44
C ARG A 335 -34.41 6.01 -9.94
N ASP A 336 -33.98 7.21 -9.57
CA ASP A 336 -33.84 7.65 -8.17
C ASP A 336 -32.91 6.75 -7.32
N PRO A 337 -31.63 6.57 -7.72
CA PRO A 337 -30.64 5.96 -6.85
C PRO A 337 -30.36 6.87 -5.65
N LEU A 338 -30.59 6.38 -4.43
CA LEU A 338 -30.56 7.19 -3.21
C LEU A 338 -29.21 7.10 -2.49
N ALA A 339 -28.88 5.92 -1.96
CA ALA A 339 -27.67 5.69 -1.18
C ALA A 339 -26.62 4.89 -1.94
N ILE A 340 -25.34 5.23 -1.73
CA ILE A 340 -24.20 4.49 -2.27
C ILE A 340 -23.19 4.16 -1.18
N PHE A 341 -22.69 2.94 -1.18
CA PHE A 341 -21.61 2.50 -0.31
C PHE A 341 -20.54 1.75 -1.10
N ILE A 342 -19.27 2.06 -0.87
CA ILE A 342 -18.15 1.35 -1.49
C ILE A 342 -17.30 0.70 -0.40
N SER A 343 -17.28 -0.64 -0.43
CA SER A 343 -16.45 -1.44 0.48
C SER A 343 -14.96 -1.30 0.18
N ILE A 344 -14.11 -1.72 1.12
CA ILE A 344 -12.64 -1.75 0.96
C ILE A 344 -12.14 -2.56 -0.26
N ASN A 345 -12.98 -3.46 -0.80
CA ASN A 345 -12.66 -4.25 -1.99
C ASN A 345 -13.19 -3.60 -3.28
N ASN A 346 -13.61 -2.33 -3.24
CA ASN A 346 -14.23 -1.58 -4.34
C ASN A 346 -15.49 -2.26 -4.94
N THR A 347 -16.18 -3.09 -4.14
CA THR A 347 -17.57 -3.48 -4.43
C THR A 347 -18.48 -2.32 -4.07
N ILE A 348 -19.30 -1.91 -5.02
CA ILE A 348 -20.19 -0.74 -4.95
C ILE A 348 -21.61 -1.26 -4.74
N TYR A 349 -22.27 -0.78 -3.70
CA TYR A 349 -23.65 -1.10 -3.40
C TYR A 349 -24.49 0.16 -3.55
N VAL A 350 -25.57 0.07 -4.32
CA VAL A 350 -26.47 1.18 -4.57
C VAL A 350 -27.86 0.76 -4.13
N ALA A 351 -28.44 1.49 -3.18
CA ALA A 351 -29.84 1.34 -2.81
C ALA A 351 -30.69 2.24 -3.71
N ASN A 352 -31.71 1.67 -4.31
CA ASN A 352 -32.66 2.38 -5.16
C ASN A 352 -34.03 2.39 -4.47
N GLN A 353 -34.54 3.59 -4.24
CA GLN A 353 -35.78 3.83 -3.51
C GLN A 353 -37.01 3.51 -4.36
N GLN A 354 -37.01 3.88 -5.66
CA GLN A 354 -38.20 3.71 -6.50
C GLN A 354 -38.54 2.24 -6.81
N ASN A 355 -37.54 1.37 -6.96
CA ASN A 355 -37.77 -0.05 -7.26
C ASN A 355 -37.47 -0.98 -6.07
N ASN A 356 -37.08 -0.42 -4.91
CA ASN A 356 -36.76 -1.17 -3.69
C ASN A 356 -35.78 -2.33 -3.91
N ILE A 357 -34.69 -2.09 -4.67
CA ILE A 357 -33.62 -3.07 -4.85
C ILE A 357 -32.27 -2.52 -4.43
N ILE A 358 -31.35 -3.43 -4.13
CA ILE A 358 -29.93 -3.10 -4.00
C ILE A 358 -29.18 -3.67 -5.21
N VAL A 359 -28.52 -2.79 -5.93
CA VAL A 359 -27.67 -3.15 -7.07
C VAL A 359 -26.22 -3.25 -6.59
N VAL A 360 -25.60 -4.42 -6.81
CA VAL A 360 -24.20 -4.68 -6.45
C VAL A 360 -23.33 -4.65 -7.70
N LEU A 361 -22.42 -3.68 -7.77
CA LEU A 361 -21.52 -3.41 -8.89
C LEU A 361 -20.07 -3.58 -8.46
N HIS A 362 -19.16 -3.65 -9.44
CA HIS A 362 -17.72 -3.64 -9.21
C HIS A 362 -17.09 -2.50 -9.99
N GLU A 363 -16.04 -1.85 -9.46
CA GLU A 363 -15.44 -0.67 -10.11
C GLU A 363 -15.00 -0.93 -11.58
N GLU A 364 -14.59 -2.16 -11.88
CA GLU A 364 -14.13 -2.56 -13.23
C GLU A 364 -15.26 -2.93 -14.21
N SER A 365 -16.52 -3.04 -13.75
CA SER A 365 -17.64 -3.50 -14.56
C SER A 365 -18.95 -2.79 -14.23
N VAL A 366 -19.60 -2.26 -15.27
CA VAL A 366 -20.92 -1.62 -15.17
C VAL A 366 -22.05 -2.66 -15.12
N ASN A 367 -21.78 -3.94 -15.44
CA ASN A 367 -22.78 -4.99 -15.30
C ASN A 367 -22.96 -5.36 -13.82
N PRO A 368 -24.22 -5.39 -13.30
CA PRO A 368 -24.52 -5.85 -11.96
C PRO A 368 -23.96 -7.24 -11.70
N THR A 369 -23.15 -7.37 -10.65
CA THR A 369 -22.64 -8.66 -10.17
C THR A 369 -23.73 -9.43 -9.45
N ASN A 370 -24.60 -8.70 -8.73
CA ASN A 370 -25.78 -9.24 -8.06
C ASN A 370 -26.84 -8.14 -7.93
N ILE A 371 -28.11 -8.55 -7.82
CA ILE A 371 -29.22 -7.67 -7.46
C ILE A 371 -29.92 -8.34 -6.29
N ILE A 372 -29.97 -7.64 -5.16
CA ILE A 372 -30.58 -8.16 -3.94
C ILE A 372 -32.02 -7.62 -3.88
N TYR A 373 -32.95 -8.55 -3.77
CA TYR A 373 -34.38 -8.27 -3.62
C TYR A 373 -34.79 -8.55 -2.17
N GLY A 374 -35.59 -7.67 -1.61
CA GLY A 374 -36.22 -7.84 -0.30
C GLY A 374 -37.68 -7.39 -0.38
N ASN A 375 -38.46 -7.77 0.63
CA ASN A 375 -39.81 -7.23 0.81
C ASN A 375 -39.72 -5.92 1.60
N PHE A 376 -39.09 -4.92 0.99
CA PHE A 376 -38.93 -3.59 1.58
C PHE A 376 -40.15 -2.75 1.27
N THR A 377 -40.55 -1.92 2.22
CA THR A 377 -41.57 -0.91 2.00
C THR A 377 -40.97 0.26 1.23
N GLU A 378 -39.88 0.83 1.73
CA GLU A 378 -39.12 1.87 1.04
C GLU A 378 -37.68 1.92 1.56
N LEU A 379 -36.71 1.83 0.64
CA LEU A 379 -35.27 1.85 0.97
C LEU A 379 -34.78 3.27 1.25
N SER A 380 -34.37 3.54 2.49
CA SER A 380 -33.93 4.87 2.94
C SER A 380 -32.41 5.01 3.08
N SER A 381 -31.70 3.94 3.43
CA SER A 381 -30.25 3.99 3.65
C SER A 381 -29.57 2.63 3.54
N LEU A 382 -28.24 2.64 3.48
CA LEU A 382 -27.41 1.45 3.30
C LEU A 382 -26.05 1.61 3.99
N PHE A 383 -25.61 0.56 4.69
CA PHE A 383 -24.24 0.46 5.20
C PHE A 383 -23.75 -0.99 5.10
N VAL A 384 -22.48 -1.20 4.72
CA VAL A 384 -21.88 -2.54 4.63
C VAL A 384 -20.68 -2.62 5.57
N THR A 385 -20.59 -3.70 6.36
CA THR A 385 -19.46 -3.91 7.28
C THR A 385 -18.29 -4.63 6.59
N SER A 386 -17.09 -4.60 7.21
CA SER A 386 -15.90 -5.31 6.71
C SER A 386 -16.09 -6.81 6.53
N ASN A 387 -17.06 -7.40 7.25
CA ASN A 387 -17.39 -8.83 7.17
C ASN A 387 -18.39 -9.13 6.03
N GLY A 388 -18.84 -8.11 5.30
CA GLY A 388 -19.77 -8.23 4.18
C GLY A 388 -21.25 -8.21 4.57
N ASP A 389 -21.58 -7.99 5.85
CA ASP A 389 -22.97 -7.82 6.28
C ASP A 389 -23.52 -6.49 5.78
N ILE A 390 -24.71 -6.53 5.18
CA ILE A 390 -25.40 -5.36 4.62
C ILE A 390 -26.54 -4.97 5.56
N TYR A 391 -26.51 -3.73 6.03
CA TYR A 391 -27.54 -3.12 6.88
C TYR A 391 -28.32 -2.10 6.06
N ILE A 392 -29.63 -2.08 6.25
CA ILE A 392 -30.56 -1.33 5.40
C ILE A 392 -31.63 -0.70 6.27
N GLY A 393 -31.89 0.59 6.05
CA GLY A 393 -33.09 1.26 6.55
C GLY A 393 -34.29 0.98 5.65
N ASP A 394 -35.38 0.53 6.25
CA ASP A 394 -36.64 0.20 5.59
C ASP A 394 -37.80 0.86 6.35
N GLY A 395 -38.56 1.74 5.69
CA GLY A 395 -39.69 2.46 6.28
C GLY A 395 -40.41 3.36 5.28
N ASP A 396 -41.73 3.49 5.42
CA ASP A 396 -42.66 4.18 4.48
C ASP A 396 -42.87 5.67 4.81
N CYS A 397 -42.05 6.25 5.69
CA CYS A 397 -42.13 7.68 5.92
C CYS A 397 -41.47 8.38 4.74
N SER A 398 -42.28 9.03 3.91
CA SER A 398 -41.85 9.67 2.66
C SER A 398 -41.69 11.18 2.86
N CYS A 399 -40.70 11.60 3.68
CA CYS A 399 -40.32 13.00 3.80
C CYS A 399 -38.83 13.20 3.53
N GLY A 400 -38.53 13.99 2.51
CA GLY A 400 -37.16 14.30 2.10
C GLY A 400 -36.92 15.81 2.07
N CYS A 401 -35.66 16.21 2.27
CA CYS A 401 -35.21 17.60 2.14
C CYS A 401 -35.36 18.21 0.74
N ASP A 402 -35.97 17.51 -0.21
CA ASP A 402 -35.93 17.84 -1.63
C ASP A 402 -37.16 18.64 -2.13
N GLY A 403 -38.11 18.91 -1.22
CA GLY A 403 -39.26 19.79 -1.44
C GLY A 403 -40.37 19.23 -2.34
N ASP A 404 -40.18 18.03 -2.90
CA ASP A 404 -41.18 17.28 -3.65
C ASP A 404 -41.46 15.98 -2.87
N TYR A 405 -42.56 15.90 -2.11
CA TYR A 405 -43.41 14.72 -1.84
C TYR A 405 -44.36 14.97 -0.63
N HIS A 406 -45.39 14.13 -0.53
CA HIS A 406 -46.73 14.41 -0.01
C HIS A 406 -46.86 14.64 1.52
N ASP A 407 -47.76 15.55 1.91
CA ASP A 407 -48.36 15.68 3.24
C ASP A 407 -49.18 14.42 3.59
N ASP A 408 -48.55 13.27 3.83
CA ASP A 408 -49.21 12.11 4.42
C ASP A 408 -48.78 11.98 5.89
N ASP A 409 -49.68 12.39 6.79
CA ASP A 409 -49.54 12.45 8.26
C ASP A 409 -49.42 11.05 8.95
N ASP A 410 -49.34 9.95 8.19
CA ASP A 410 -49.38 8.58 8.71
C ASP A 410 -48.06 7.81 8.45
N CYS A 411 -47.00 8.16 9.19
CA CYS A 411 -45.84 7.29 9.35
C CYS A 411 -46.27 5.99 10.06
N GLU A 412 -46.33 4.85 9.35
CA GLU A 412 -46.65 3.56 9.99
C GLU A 412 -45.58 3.13 11.02
N GLU A 413 -46.00 2.49 12.11
CA GLU A 413 -45.17 1.97 13.24
C GLU A 413 -44.17 0.84 12.86
N ASN A 414 -43.94 0.58 11.56
CA ASN A 414 -43.22 -0.60 11.07
C ASN A 414 -41.79 -0.31 10.56
N ALA A 415 -41.26 0.90 10.75
CA ALA A 415 -39.92 1.24 10.32
C ALA A 415 -38.84 0.41 11.05
N GLN A 416 -37.84 -0.07 10.33
CA GLN A 416 -36.85 -0.98 10.88
C GLN A 416 -35.53 -0.92 10.12
N VAL A 417 -34.46 -1.31 10.82
CA VAL A 417 -33.19 -1.64 10.19
C VAL A 417 -33.08 -3.15 10.08
N GLN A 418 -32.89 -3.61 8.85
CA GLN A 418 -32.70 -5.02 8.54
C GLN A 418 -31.25 -5.30 8.16
N LYS A 419 -30.75 -6.47 8.56
CA LYS A 419 -29.46 -7.03 8.16
C LYS A 419 -29.70 -8.14 7.14
N TRP A 420 -29.08 -8.04 5.97
CA TRP A 420 -29.02 -9.13 5.00
C TRP A 420 -27.87 -10.07 5.34
N SER A 421 -28.16 -11.37 5.43
CA SER A 421 -27.15 -12.43 5.55
C SER A 421 -26.95 -13.13 4.22
N ALA A 422 -25.74 -13.08 3.68
CA ALA A 422 -25.35 -13.80 2.47
C ALA A 422 -25.47 -15.33 2.62
N GLU A 423 -25.28 -15.86 3.85
CA GLU A 423 -25.33 -17.31 4.12
C GLU A 423 -26.76 -17.86 4.00
N THR A 424 -27.75 -17.11 4.47
CA THR A 424 -29.17 -17.54 4.46
C THR A 424 -29.99 -16.91 3.35
N ASN A 425 -29.41 -15.94 2.63
CA ASN A 425 -30.08 -15.08 1.64
C ASN A 425 -31.42 -14.51 2.15
N ASN A 426 -31.44 -14.09 3.41
CA ASN A 426 -32.62 -13.59 4.11
C ASN A 426 -32.26 -12.34 4.91
N PHE A 427 -33.29 -11.53 5.16
CA PHE A 427 -33.21 -10.35 6.01
C PHE A 427 -33.63 -10.68 7.44
N VAL A 428 -32.92 -10.10 8.41
CA VAL A 428 -33.22 -10.20 9.83
C VAL A 428 -33.28 -8.80 10.43
N THR A 429 -34.37 -8.46 11.10
CA THR A 429 -34.51 -7.20 11.83
C THR A 429 -33.48 -7.13 12.95
N VAL A 430 -32.70 -6.05 12.98
CA VAL A 430 -31.66 -5.80 14.00
C VAL A 430 -31.96 -4.60 14.89
N MET A 431 -32.78 -3.66 14.40
CA MET A 431 -33.24 -2.50 15.14
C MET A 431 -34.65 -2.15 14.68
N ILE A 432 -35.55 -1.92 15.62
CA ILE A 432 -36.89 -1.38 15.36
C ILE A 432 -36.81 0.12 15.64
N VAL A 433 -37.33 0.93 14.72
CA VAL A 433 -37.35 2.40 14.83
C VAL A 433 -38.76 2.89 14.52
N ASN A 434 -39.07 4.12 14.89
CA ASN A 434 -40.41 4.67 14.71
C ASN A 434 -40.50 5.61 13.50
N SER A 435 -39.45 5.67 12.68
CA SER A 435 -39.33 6.52 11.49
C SER A 435 -38.27 5.96 10.53
N SER A 436 -38.32 6.39 9.27
CA SER A 436 -37.37 6.00 8.23
C SER A 436 -35.94 6.36 8.61
N CYS A 437 -35.03 5.42 8.40
CA CYS A 437 -33.62 5.59 8.76
C CYS A 437 -32.83 6.17 7.60
N TYR A 438 -32.76 7.50 7.46
CA TYR A 438 -32.14 8.14 6.28
C TYR A 438 -30.60 8.12 6.30
N GLY A 439 -30.00 8.05 7.48
CA GLY A 439 -28.57 7.89 7.67
C GLY A 439 -28.29 6.67 8.54
N LEU A 440 -27.43 5.79 8.04
CA LEU A 440 -27.09 4.53 8.70
C LEU A 440 -25.58 4.36 8.77
N PHE A 441 -25.09 4.01 9.95
CA PHE A 441 -23.67 3.77 10.15
C PHE A 441 -23.44 2.68 11.21
N VAL A 442 -22.48 1.79 10.99
CA VAL A 442 -22.01 0.85 12.01
C VAL A 442 -20.59 1.21 12.39
N ASP A 443 -20.38 1.57 13.66
CA ASP A 443 -19.06 1.93 14.16
C ASP A 443 -18.16 0.70 14.39
N ILE A 444 -16.89 0.95 14.72
CA ILE A 444 -15.89 -0.09 14.95
C ILE A 444 -16.16 -0.97 16.19
N ASN A 445 -17.13 -0.58 17.03
CA ASN A 445 -17.58 -1.31 18.20
C ASN A 445 -18.89 -2.09 17.93
N ASP A 446 -19.28 -2.23 16.67
CA ASP A 446 -20.53 -2.86 16.23
C ASP A 446 -21.78 -2.19 16.85
N THR A 447 -21.72 -0.86 17.01
CA THR A 447 -22.89 -0.05 17.36
C THR A 447 -23.50 0.51 16.08
N LEU A 448 -24.79 0.22 15.88
CA LEU A 448 -25.59 0.71 14.77
C LEU A 448 -26.19 2.07 15.14
N TYR A 449 -26.03 3.05 14.27
CA TYR A 449 -26.60 4.39 14.38
C TYR A 449 -27.62 4.60 13.27
N CYS A 450 -28.70 5.29 13.61
CA CYS A 450 -29.79 5.60 12.73
C CYS A 450 -30.25 7.04 12.96
N SER A 451 -30.26 7.87 11.92
CA SER A 451 -30.92 9.19 11.96
C SER A 451 -32.38 9.08 11.57
N MET A 452 -33.24 9.65 12.40
CA MET A 452 -34.69 9.66 12.23
C MET A 452 -35.10 11.09 11.92
N TYR A 453 -35.54 11.33 10.69
CA TYR A 453 -35.83 12.66 10.16
C TYR A 453 -36.97 13.34 10.93
N GLU A 454 -38.08 12.64 11.09
CA GLU A 454 -39.36 13.09 11.64
C GLU A 454 -39.32 13.24 13.17
N PHE A 455 -38.31 12.65 13.81
CA PHE A 455 -38.11 12.71 15.26
C PHE A 455 -36.91 13.58 15.64
N ASP A 456 -36.28 14.27 14.71
CA ASP A 456 -35.22 15.25 14.99
C ASP A 456 -34.10 14.71 15.91
N GLN A 457 -33.73 13.44 15.71
CA GLN A 457 -32.74 12.77 16.55
C GLN A 457 -32.00 11.66 15.81
N VAL A 458 -30.82 11.32 16.35
CA VAL A 458 -30.05 10.15 15.97
C VAL A 458 -30.08 9.19 17.14
N VAL A 459 -30.47 7.95 16.89
CA VAL A 459 -30.46 6.87 17.88
C VAL A 459 -29.35 5.88 17.56
N LYS A 460 -28.88 5.18 18.59
CA LYS A 460 -27.85 4.16 18.48
C LYS A 460 -28.16 2.93 19.32
N ARG A 461 -27.56 1.82 18.93
CA ARG A 461 -27.75 0.55 19.62
C ARG A 461 -26.63 -0.43 19.33
N SER A 462 -26.23 -1.19 20.35
CA SER A 462 -25.28 -2.28 20.12
C SER A 462 -25.95 -3.41 19.34
N LEU A 463 -25.27 -3.93 18.33
CA LEU A 463 -25.72 -5.10 17.57
C LEU A 463 -25.77 -6.39 18.43
N TYR A 464 -25.21 -6.34 19.65
CA TYR A 464 -25.24 -7.43 20.62
C TYR A 464 -26.44 -7.38 21.57
N ASP A 465 -27.19 -6.27 21.60
CA ASP A 465 -28.39 -6.14 22.44
C ASP A 465 -29.57 -6.89 21.78
N SER A 466 -30.43 -7.53 22.59
CA SER A 466 -31.67 -8.20 22.15
C SER A 466 -32.53 -7.27 21.29
N VAL A 467 -33.09 -7.69 20.14
CA VAL A 467 -33.93 -6.89 19.21
C VAL A 467 -35.02 -6.06 19.92
N MET A 468 -35.51 -6.54 21.07
CA MET A 468 -36.54 -5.84 21.87
C MET A 468 -35.99 -4.78 22.85
N ALA A 469 -34.67 -4.58 22.93
CA ALA A 469 -34.05 -3.57 23.76
C ALA A 469 -34.31 -2.16 23.21
N SER A 470 -34.56 -1.21 24.10
CA SER A 470 -34.78 0.20 23.75
C SER A 470 -33.55 0.81 23.09
N ASN A 471 -33.74 1.55 22.00
CA ASN A 471 -32.69 2.34 21.38
C ASN A 471 -32.23 3.45 22.32
N ARG A 472 -30.94 3.80 22.26
CA ARG A 472 -30.35 4.88 23.06
C ARG A 472 -30.20 6.12 22.21
N LEU A 473 -30.39 7.29 22.81
CA LEU A 473 -30.13 8.56 22.14
C LEU A 473 -28.62 8.70 21.84
N ALA A 474 -28.30 9.12 20.62
CA ALA A 474 -26.93 9.42 20.18
C ALA A 474 -26.71 10.92 20.00
N ALA A 475 -27.65 11.61 19.35
CA ALA A 475 -27.64 13.06 19.13
C ALA A 475 -29.07 13.58 18.91
N GLY A 476 -29.27 14.89 19.08
CA GLY A 476 -30.61 15.51 19.11
C GLY A 476 -31.33 15.24 20.43
N THR A 477 -32.42 15.97 20.70
CA THR A 477 -33.24 15.76 21.91
C THR A 477 -34.60 15.13 21.61
N GLY A 478 -34.89 14.84 20.34
CA GLY A 478 -36.24 14.47 19.92
C GLY A 478 -37.18 15.68 19.76
N ILE A 479 -36.64 16.89 19.90
CA ILE A 479 -37.38 18.15 19.80
C ILE A 479 -36.76 18.96 18.66
N GLN A 480 -37.59 19.29 17.68
CA GLN A 480 -37.27 20.19 16.58
C GLN A 480 -36.67 21.49 17.08
N GLY A 481 -35.52 21.88 16.54
CA GLY A 481 -34.95 23.20 16.80
C GLY A 481 -33.50 23.35 16.35
N SER A 482 -32.93 24.52 16.68
CA SER A 482 -31.60 24.95 16.21
C SER A 482 -30.57 25.14 17.31
N ASP A 483 -30.92 24.85 18.57
CA ASP A 483 -29.95 24.84 19.68
C ASP A 483 -28.84 23.80 19.46
N SER A 484 -27.74 23.88 20.21
CA SER A 484 -26.58 23.00 20.04
C SER A 484 -26.88 21.52 20.29
N ASN A 485 -27.92 21.20 21.08
CA ASN A 485 -28.37 19.84 21.34
C ASN A 485 -29.63 19.45 20.54
N GLN A 486 -30.16 20.36 19.70
CA GLN A 486 -31.33 20.12 18.87
C GLN A 486 -30.93 19.92 17.41
N LEU A 487 -31.78 19.21 16.68
CA LEU A 487 -31.65 18.95 15.26
C LEU A 487 -32.99 19.28 14.59
N GLU A 488 -32.98 19.42 13.27
CA GLU A 488 -34.18 19.55 12.46
C GLU A 488 -33.98 18.77 11.15
N GLY A 489 -34.70 17.65 11.01
CA GLY A 489 -34.60 16.76 9.87
C GLY A 489 -33.19 16.20 9.62
N PRO A 490 -32.58 15.45 10.56
CA PRO A 490 -31.24 14.90 10.36
C PRO A 490 -31.22 13.82 9.27
N LEU A 491 -30.34 13.98 8.28
CA LEU A 491 -30.14 13.02 7.20
C LEU A 491 -28.86 12.20 7.40
N GLY A 492 -27.84 12.40 6.57
CA GLY A 492 -26.61 11.61 6.58
C GLY A 492 -25.83 11.76 7.88
N ILE A 493 -25.29 10.64 8.33
CA ILE A 493 -24.47 10.55 9.53
C ILE A 493 -23.13 9.89 9.20
N PHE A 494 -22.09 10.26 9.95
CA PHE A 494 -20.80 9.61 9.89
C PHE A 494 -20.21 9.52 11.30
N VAL A 495 -19.73 8.34 11.71
CA VAL A 495 -19.07 8.14 13.00
C VAL A 495 -17.59 7.88 12.74
N ASP A 496 -16.71 8.71 13.32
CA ASP A 496 -15.28 8.55 13.14
C ASP A 496 -14.68 7.48 14.07
N ILE A 497 -13.37 7.22 13.94
CA ILE A 497 -12.67 6.23 14.76
C ILE A 497 -12.63 6.58 16.26
N ASN A 498 -12.84 7.84 16.64
CA ASN A 498 -12.96 8.26 18.03
C ASN A 498 -14.39 8.12 18.57
N LEU A 499 -15.32 7.65 17.73
CA LEU A 499 -16.76 7.59 17.99
C LEU A 499 -17.43 8.97 18.07
N ASP A 500 -16.82 9.99 17.46
CA ASP A 500 -17.44 11.29 17.29
C ASP A 500 -18.46 11.21 16.14
N LEU A 501 -19.67 11.73 16.37
CA LEU A 501 -20.80 11.64 15.45
C LEU A 501 -21.01 12.96 14.69
N TYR A 502 -20.91 12.90 13.37
CA TYR A 502 -21.23 14.01 12.46
C TYR A 502 -22.63 13.81 11.90
N VAL A 503 -23.47 14.85 11.96
CA VAL A 503 -24.87 14.82 11.53
C VAL A 503 -25.14 15.94 10.54
N ALA A 504 -25.70 15.59 9.39
CA ALA A 504 -26.25 16.54 8.42
C ALA A 504 -27.60 17.01 8.95
N ASP A 505 -27.60 18.18 9.57
CA ASP A 505 -28.78 18.82 10.16
C ASP A 505 -29.46 19.63 9.05
N CYS A 506 -30.29 18.93 8.29
CA CYS A 506 -30.63 19.30 6.92
C CYS A 506 -31.40 20.62 6.85
N GLU A 507 -32.50 20.72 7.59
CA GLU A 507 -33.36 21.92 7.57
C GLU A 507 -32.74 23.10 8.30
N ASN A 508 -31.80 22.84 9.23
CA ASN A 508 -30.96 23.89 9.82
C ASN A 508 -29.79 24.33 8.91
N HIS A 509 -29.65 23.74 7.71
CA HIS A 509 -28.59 24.02 6.74
C HIS A 509 -27.18 23.98 7.34
N ARG A 510 -26.90 22.99 8.20
CA ARG A 510 -25.62 22.88 8.92
C ARG A 510 -25.16 21.45 9.10
N VAL A 511 -23.90 21.29 9.50
CA VAL A 511 -23.35 20.01 9.97
C VAL A 511 -22.94 20.15 11.42
N GLN A 512 -23.42 19.25 12.26
CA GLN A 512 -23.11 19.21 13.69
C GLN A 512 -22.20 18.04 14.05
N LEU A 513 -21.25 18.30 14.95
CA LEU A 513 -20.35 17.32 15.54
C LEU A 513 -20.70 17.09 17.02
N PHE A 514 -21.11 15.87 17.35
CA PHE A 514 -21.34 15.43 18.72
C PHE A 514 -20.16 14.55 19.15
N GLN A 515 -19.37 15.06 20.10
CA GLN A 515 -18.23 14.31 20.64
C GLN A 515 -18.73 13.20 21.57
N LEU A 516 -18.00 12.09 21.65
CA LEU A 516 -18.44 10.94 22.45
C LEU A 516 -18.70 11.31 23.91
N GLY A 517 -19.96 11.21 24.33
CA GLY A 517 -20.40 11.48 25.71
C GLY A 517 -20.84 12.92 25.98
N GLU A 518 -20.66 13.83 25.02
CA GLU A 518 -21.11 15.21 25.13
C GLU A 518 -22.53 15.39 24.55
N PRO A 519 -23.46 16.03 25.29
CA PRO A 519 -24.85 16.18 24.85
C PRO A 519 -25.05 17.33 23.85
N ASN A 520 -24.08 18.25 23.75
CA ASN A 520 -24.15 19.42 22.87
C ASN A 520 -23.26 19.22 21.64
N GLY A 521 -23.82 19.49 20.47
CA GLY A 521 -23.12 19.51 19.20
C GLY A 521 -22.36 20.81 18.96
N ILE A 522 -21.31 20.71 18.15
CA ILE A 522 -20.50 21.82 17.65
C ILE A 522 -20.82 21.97 16.17
N THR A 523 -21.24 23.17 15.73
CA THR A 523 -21.46 23.42 14.31
C THR A 523 -20.12 23.54 13.56
N VAL A 524 -19.81 22.52 12.75
CA VAL A 524 -18.54 22.42 12.00
C VAL A 524 -18.63 22.97 10.57
N ALA A 525 -19.85 23.09 10.01
CA ALA A 525 -20.08 23.67 8.69
C ALA A 525 -21.49 24.27 8.58
N GLY A 526 -21.66 25.31 7.76
CA GLY A 526 -22.97 25.94 7.49
C GLY A 526 -23.42 26.94 8.56
N SER A 527 -24.74 27.13 8.65
CA SER A 527 -25.39 28.13 9.50
C SER A 527 -25.10 27.89 10.99
N GLY A 528 -24.70 28.95 11.72
CA GLY A 528 -24.35 28.86 13.14
C GLY A 528 -22.88 28.52 13.43
N SER A 529 -22.04 28.33 12.41
CA SER A 529 -20.59 28.18 12.58
C SER A 529 -19.94 29.49 13.10
N LEU A 530 -19.00 29.38 14.04
CA LEU A 530 -18.26 30.52 14.60
C LEU A 530 -17.40 31.27 13.56
N ASN A 531 -16.98 30.60 12.48
CA ASN A 531 -16.21 31.16 11.37
C ASN A 531 -16.77 30.63 10.03
N PRO A 532 -17.91 31.16 9.54
CA PRO A 532 -18.57 30.60 8.37
C PRO A 532 -17.74 30.87 7.10
N THR A 533 -17.17 29.80 6.55
CA THR A 533 -16.44 29.84 5.25
C THR A 533 -17.26 29.26 4.10
N ILE A 534 -18.47 28.76 4.39
CA ILE A 534 -19.43 28.24 3.42
C ILE A 534 -20.86 28.44 3.91
N THR A 535 -21.76 28.74 2.98
CA THR A 535 -23.20 28.65 3.17
C THR A 535 -23.67 27.34 2.57
N LEU A 536 -24.22 26.45 3.40
CA LEU A 536 -24.82 25.20 2.97
C LEU A 536 -26.30 25.42 2.72
N ASN A 537 -26.91 24.56 1.91
CA ASN A 537 -28.34 24.49 1.69
C ASN A 537 -28.78 23.02 1.72
N ARG A 538 -29.41 22.61 2.84
CA ARG A 538 -29.97 21.28 3.01
C ARG A 538 -28.95 20.15 2.82
N PRO A 539 -27.86 20.11 3.63
CA PRO A 539 -26.86 19.06 3.48
C PRO A 539 -27.47 17.67 3.68
N SER A 540 -27.10 16.71 2.84
CA SER A 540 -27.64 15.33 2.88
C SER A 540 -26.59 14.31 3.31
N GLY A 541 -25.60 14.04 2.46
CA GLY A 541 -24.52 13.07 2.72
C GLY A 541 -23.27 13.69 3.36
N ILE A 542 -22.64 12.94 4.27
CA ILE A 542 -21.38 13.31 4.94
C ILE A 542 -20.40 12.13 4.92
N ILE A 543 -19.14 12.41 4.64
CA ILE A 543 -18.03 11.46 4.85
C ILE A 543 -16.76 12.21 5.25
N LEU A 544 -15.93 11.59 6.08
CA LEU A 544 -14.59 12.07 6.40
C LEU A 544 -13.53 11.29 5.63
N ASP A 545 -12.43 11.95 5.29
CA ASP A 545 -11.21 11.26 4.90
C ASP A 545 -10.38 10.83 6.13
N ALA A 546 -9.26 10.13 5.92
CA ALA A 546 -8.46 9.63 7.04
C ALA A 546 -7.74 10.74 7.85
N GLU A 547 -7.63 11.96 7.32
CA GLU A 547 -7.09 13.14 8.02
C GLU A 547 -8.21 14.02 8.61
N LYS A 548 -9.45 13.52 8.62
CA LYS A 548 -10.66 14.20 9.08
C LYS A 548 -11.06 15.45 8.29
N TYR A 549 -10.68 15.55 7.01
CA TYR A 549 -11.32 16.50 6.11
C TYR A 549 -12.76 16.07 5.84
N LEU A 550 -13.69 16.98 6.06
CA LEU A 550 -15.12 16.80 5.91
C LEU A 550 -15.57 17.04 4.48
N PHE A 551 -16.24 16.06 3.89
CA PHE A 551 -16.89 16.13 2.58
C PHE A 551 -18.39 16.09 2.78
N ILE A 552 -19.08 17.07 2.20
CA ILE A 552 -20.50 17.30 2.39
C ILE A 552 -21.17 17.34 1.02
N VAL A 553 -22.27 16.60 0.89
CA VAL A 553 -23.21 16.77 -0.21
C VAL A 553 -24.14 17.93 0.14
N ASP A 554 -23.97 19.04 -0.57
CA ASP A 554 -24.77 20.24 -0.42
C ASP A 554 -25.95 20.16 -1.40
N LEU A 555 -26.96 19.34 -1.04
CA LEU A 555 -28.08 18.90 -1.87
C LEU A 555 -28.74 20.07 -2.61
N GLY A 556 -29.18 21.08 -1.85
CA GLY A 556 -29.94 22.21 -2.38
C GLY A 556 -29.13 23.11 -3.31
N ASN A 557 -27.80 23.06 -3.23
CA ASN A 557 -26.89 23.76 -4.14
C ASN A 557 -26.33 22.84 -5.26
N SER A 558 -26.78 21.57 -5.32
CA SER A 558 -26.35 20.57 -6.31
C SER A 558 -24.83 20.43 -6.45
N ARG A 559 -24.11 20.39 -5.32
CA ARG A 559 -22.64 20.34 -5.31
C ARG A 559 -22.08 19.50 -4.17
N ILE A 560 -20.81 19.15 -4.28
CA ILE A 560 -20.04 18.55 -3.19
C ILE A 560 -18.97 19.55 -2.74
N VAL A 561 -18.93 19.82 -1.43
CA VAL A 561 -17.96 20.71 -0.80
C VAL A 561 -17.05 19.92 0.13
N SER A 562 -15.83 20.43 0.34
CA SER A 562 -14.90 19.85 1.31
C SER A 562 -14.23 20.92 2.16
N SER A 563 -13.91 20.58 3.41
CA SER A 563 -13.09 21.42 4.27
C SER A 563 -11.64 21.51 3.74
N SER A 564 -11.02 22.67 3.87
CA SER A 564 -9.61 22.93 3.56
C SER A 564 -8.99 23.84 4.64
N LEU A 565 -7.67 24.03 4.59
CA LEU A 565 -6.94 24.91 5.51
C LEU A 565 -7.43 26.37 5.46
N ASN A 566 -8.00 26.79 4.32
CA ASN A 566 -8.52 28.14 4.10
C ASN A 566 -10.06 28.23 4.21
N GLY A 567 -10.70 27.23 4.83
CA GLY A 567 -12.15 27.09 4.86
C GLY A 567 -12.68 26.08 3.85
N PHE A 568 -13.99 26.05 3.65
CA PHE A 568 -14.62 25.12 2.72
C PHE A 568 -14.48 25.55 1.26
N ARG A 569 -14.36 24.57 0.36
CA ARG A 569 -14.33 24.80 -1.09
C ARG A 569 -15.25 23.82 -1.81
N CYS A 570 -15.80 24.27 -2.94
CA CYS A 570 -16.53 23.38 -3.82
C CYS A 570 -15.57 22.50 -4.63
N LEU A 571 -15.88 21.20 -4.74
CA LEU A 571 -15.10 20.21 -5.46
C LEU A 571 -15.75 19.80 -6.78
N VAL A 572 -17.06 19.55 -6.75
CA VAL A 572 -17.84 18.97 -7.84
C VAL A 572 -19.21 19.66 -7.89
N GLY A 573 -19.76 19.87 -9.09
CA GLY A 573 -21.10 20.47 -9.24
C GLY A 573 -21.13 21.98 -9.01
N CYS A 574 -19.97 22.64 -9.00
CA CYS A 574 -19.84 24.07 -8.65
C CYS A 574 -20.51 25.05 -9.62
N TYR A 575 -21.04 24.54 -10.74
CA TYR A 575 -21.72 25.32 -11.77
C TYR A 575 -23.24 25.29 -11.64
N GLY A 576 -23.75 24.70 -10.55
CA GLY A 576 -25.18 24.57 -10.27
C GLY A 576 -25.81 23.33 -10.91
N GLU A 577 -27.14 23.30 -10.87
CA GLU A 577 -27.94 22.17 -11.32
C GLU A 577 -27.79 21.89 -12.82
N GLY A 578 -27.81 20.61 -13.21
CA GLY A 578 -27.97 20.20 -14.60
C GLY A 578 -27.56 18.77 -14.89
N SER A 579 -27.67 18.37 -16.16
CA SER A 579 -27.43 17.00 -16.63
C SER A 579 -26.07 16.79 -17.33
N GLN A 580 -25.32 17.87 -17.56
CA GLN A 580 -23.96 17.79 -18.14
C GLN A 580 -23.00 17.07 -17.18
N SER A 581 -21.87 16.58 -17.70
CA SER A 581 -20.86 15.84 -16.93
C SER A 581 -20.20 16.63 -15.79
N ARG A 582 -20.30 17.96 -15.80
CA ARG A 582 -19.78 18.84 -14.74
C ARG A 582 -20.84 19.30 -13.73
N HIS A 583 -22.11 19.00 -13.99
CA HIS A 583 -23.23 19.37 -13.13
C HIS A 583 -23.73 18.15 -12.38
N LEU A 584 -24.36 18.39 -11.25
CA LEU A 584 -25.16 17.41 -10.51
C LEU A 584 -26.59 17.94 -10.45
N ASN A 585 -27.56 17.08 -10.16
CA ASN A 585 -28.92 17.47 -9.87
C ASN A 585 -29.41 16.71 -8.65
N LYS A 586 -29.57 17.44 -7.53
CA LYS A 586 -30.00 16.92 -6.23
C LYS A 586 -29.22 15.65 -5.84
N PRO A 587 -27.88 15.76 -5.68
CA PRO A 587 -27.06 14.64 -5.26
C PRO A 587 -27.37 14.26 -3.81
N PHE A 588 -27.49 12.96 -3.49
CA PHE A 588 -27.91 12.53 -2.14
C PHE A 588 -26.77 11.96 -1.29
N SER A 589 -25.96 11.07 -1.88
CA SER A 589 -24.94 10.29 -1.16
C SER A 589 -23.62 10.26 -1.94
N LEU A 590 -22.50 10.14 -1.21
CA LEU A 590 -21.16 10.09 -1.79
C LEU A 590 -20.30 9.02 -1.11
N SER A 591 -19.42 8.36 -1.86
CA SER A 591 -18.46 7.38 -1.33
C SER A 591 -17.16 7.37 -2.16
N PHE A 592 -16.06 6.93 -1.54
CA PHE A 592 -14.76 6.81 -2.20
C PHE A 592 -14.44 5.39 -2.64
N ASP A 593 -13.67 5.24 -3.73
CA ASP A 593 -12.93 4.01 -4.00
C ASP A 593 -11.52 4.05 -3.38
N HIS A 594 -10.80 2.92 -3.41
CA HIS A 594 -9.43 2.83 -2.90
C HIS A 594 -8.44 3.79 -3.57
N SER A 595 -8.74 4.25 -4.80
CA SER A 595 -7.90 5.22 -5.52
C SER A 595 -8.20 6.67 -5.13
N GLY A 596 -9.23 6.91 -4.32
CA GLY A 596 -9.69 8.22 -3.89
C GLY A 596 -10.68 8.90 -4.85
N ASN A 597 -11.20 8.19 -5.86
CA ASN A 597 -12.22 8.76 -6.74
C ASN A 597 -13.55 8.92 -5.99
N ILE A 598 -14.29 9.98 -6.30
CA ILE A 598 -15.62 10.23 -5.70
C ILE A 598 -16.68 9.58 -6.58
N PHE A 599 -17.57 8.80 -5.97
CA PHE A 599 -18.82 8.35 -6.56
C PHE A 599 -19.98 9.06 -5.90
N VAL A 600 -20.93 9.53 -6.70
CA VAL A 600 -22.08 10.33 -6.24
C VAL A 600 -23.35 9.75 -6.80
N THR A 601 -24.38 9.61 -5.96
CA THR A 601 -25.75 9.39 -6.43
C THR A 601 -26.31 10.72 -6.92
N ASP A 602 -26.50 10.83 -8.23
CA ASP A 602 -27.03 12.01 -8.92
C ASP A 602 -28.52 11.73 -9.21
N GLU A 603 -29.34 11.85 -8.15
CA GLU A 603 -30.67 11.25 -7.99
C GLU A 603 -31.61 11.64 -9.14
N LYS A 604 -31.84 12.95 -9.33
CA LYS A 604 -32.78 13.44 -10.37
C LYS A 604 -32.26 13.27 -11.80
N ASN A 605 -30.95 13.06 -11.97
CA ASN A 605 -30.37 12.63 -13.24
C ASN A 605 -30.38 11.08 -13.40
N SER A 606 -30.88 10.34 -12.42
CA SER A 606 -30.99 8.87 -12.38
C SER A 606 -29.67 8.18 -12.76
N ARG A 607 -28.56 8.59 -12.16
CA ARG A 607 -27.24 8.05 -12.47
C ARG A 607 -26.30 8.06 -11.27
N ILE A 608 -25.25 7.26 -11.38
CA ILE A 608 -24.06 7.34 -10.53
C ILE A 608 -22.95 8.04 -11.32
N GLN A 609 -22.46 9.18 -10.83
CA GLN A 609 -21.31 9.86 -11.42
C GLN A 609 -20.02 9.51 -10.68
N LYS A 610 -18.94 9.29 -11.44
CA LYS A 610 -17.58 9.09 -10.94
C LYS A 610 -16.69 10.28 -11.31
N PHE A 611 -16.06 10.88 -10.32
CA PHE A 611 -15.07 11.93 -10.46
C PHE A 611 -13.69 11.39 -10.11
N LYS A 612 -12.75 11.51 -11.03
CA LYS A 612 -11.40 10.99 -10.92
C LYS A 612 -10.55 11.86 -10.00
N TYR A 613 -9.90 11.24 -9.03
CA TYR A 613 -8.93 11.90 -8.18
C TYR A 613 -7.68 12.29 -8.98
N LEU A 614 -7.35 13.57 -8.97
CA LEU A 614 -6.17 14.12 -9.59
C LEU A 614 -5.10 14.24 -8.50
N LYS A 615 -4.41 13.13 -8.24
CA LYS A 615 -3.40 13.00 -7.17
C LYS A 615 -2.34 14.11 -7.29
N ARG A 616 -2.42 15.10 -6.41
CA ARG A 616 -1.39 16.13 -6.19
C ARG A 616 -0.52 15.72 -5.00
N TYR A 617 0.75 16.12 -4.98
CA TYR A 617 1.65 15.83 -3.88
C TYR A 617 1.20 16.59 -2.62
N CYS A 618 0.97 15.88 -1.51
CA CYS A 618 0.70 16.49 -0.21
C CYS A 618 1.98 17.17 0.28
N ALA A 619 2.00 18.49 0.33
CA ALA A 619 3.10 19.22 0.94
C ALA A 619 2.94 19.18 2.48
N ASN A 620 3.86 18.50 3.17
CA ASN A 620 4.03 18.69 4.62
C ASN A 620 4.25 20.17 4.90
N THR A 621 3.49 20.70 5.86
CA THR A 621 3.68 22.03 6.44
C THR A 621 5.04 22.08 7.13
N SER A 622 6.00 22.75 6.50
CA SER A 622 7.29 23.07 7.08
C SER A 622 7.71 24.44 6.53
N SER A 623 7.94 25.39 7.44
CA SER A 623 8.55 26.72 7.23
C SER A 623 8.16 27.47 5.95
N VAL A 624 7.24 28.44 6.05
CA VAL A 624 7.05 29.44 4.99
C VAL A 624 8.28 30.35 4.98
N PHE A 625 9.04 30.36 3.90
CA PHE A 625 10.17 31.26 3.71
C PHE A 625 9.69 32.58 3.10
N GLN A 626 10.29 33.68 3.55
CA GLN A 626 9.99 35.04 3.11
C GLN A 626 11.17 35.61 2.35
N ASN A 627 10.95 36.01 1.10
CA ASN A 627 11.94 36.73 0.28
C ASN A 627 11.41 38.13 -0.02
N VAL A 628 12.25 39.14 0.18
CA VAL A 628 11.88 40.55 -0.03
C VAL A 628 12.74 41.10 -1.17
N TYR A 629 12.06 41.66 -2.17
CA TYR A 629 12.65 42.43 -3.26
C TYR A 629 12.26 43.89 -3.06
N SER A 630 13.16 44.85 -3.29
CA SER A 630 12.85 46.27 -3.18
C SER A 630 13.51 47.03 -4.33
N SER A 631 12.77 47.94 -4.93
CA SER A 631 13.19 48.73 -6.10
C SER A 631 12.39 50.04 -6.17
N SER A 632 12.68 50.88 -7.15
CA SER A 632 11.98 52.15 -7.38
C SER A 632 11.48 52.21 -8.83
N LEU A 633 10.20 52.50 -9.05
CA LEU A 633 9.70 52.86 -10.37
C LEU A 633 10.03 54.33 -10.64
N THR A 634 10.81 54.60 -11.69
CA THR A 634 11.26 55.95 -12.07
C THR A 634 10.92 56.23 -13.54
N ASN A 635 11.05 57.49 -13.95
CA ASN A 635 10.84 57.90 -15.35
C ASN A 635 11.80 57.25 -16.37
N ASN A 636 12.84 56.56 -15.90
CA ASN A 636 13.79 55.81 -16.74
C ASN A 636 13.42 54.33 -16.90
N ASN A 637 12.40 53.84 -16.21
CA ASN A 637 11.90 52.48 -16.36
C ASN A 637 11.23 52.28 -17.73
N GLN A 638 11.11 51.01 -18.14
CA GLN A 638 10.47 50.66 -19.41
C GLN A 638 8.99 51.05 -19.37
N ILE A 639 8.42 51.37 -20.53
CA ILE A 639 7.01 51.73 -20.65
C ILE A 639 6.25 50.71 -21.51
N TYR A 640 5.03 50.39 -21.10
CA TYR A 640 4.10 49.62 -21.92
C TYR A 640 2.77 50.36 -22.03
N TYR A 641 2.09 50.18 -23.16
CA TYR A 641 0.83 50.85 -23.44
C TYR A 641 -0.33 49.93 -23.05
N ARG A 642 -1.27 50.43 -22.25
CA ARG A 642 -2.50 49.70 -21.93
C ARG A 642 -3.65 50.23 -22.78
N ASP A 643 -4.12 49.42 -23.72
CA ASP A 643 -5.17 49.81 -24.69
C ASP A 643 -6.46 50.30 -24.03
N CYS A 644 -6.85 49.72 -22.88
CA CYS A 644 -8.05 50.09 -22.14
C CYS A 644 -7.98 51.51 -21.55
N ASP A 645 -6.80 51.95 -21.11
CA ASP A 645 -6.59 53.23 -20.41
C ASP A 645 -6.03 54.33 -21.33
N LYS A 646 -5.59 53.95 -22.54
CA LYS A 646 -4.95 54.81 -23.55
C LYS A 646 -3.73 55.59 -23.03
N GLN A 647 -2.95 55.00 -22.11
CA GLN A 647 -1.79 55.64 -21.49
C GLN A 647 -0.59 54.68 -21.40
N ASN A 648 0.61 55.25 -21.27
CA ASN A 648 1.87 54.54 -21.09
C ASN A 648 2.18 54.42 -19.60
N PHE A 649 2.44 53.20 -19.12
CA PHE A 649 2.75 52.93 -17.73
C PHE A 649 4.21 52.51 -17.57
N TYR A 650 4.87 53.03 -16.55
CA TYR A 650 6.21 52.58 -16.16
C TYR A 650 6.12 51.21 -15.50
N TYR A 651 6.94 50.27 -15.96
CA TYR A 651 6.98 48.93 -15.38
C TYR A 651 8.40 48.44 -15.12
N GLU A 652 8.50 47.46 -14.23
CA GLU A 652 9.71 46.71 -13.97
C GLU A 652 9.43 45.21 -14.12
N SER A 653 10.29 44.52 -14.87
CA SER A 653 10.25 43.06 -14.99
C SER A 653 11.22 42.42 -14.00
N ILE A 654 10.70 41.50 -13.22
CA ILE A 654 11.42 40.74 -12.19
C ILE A 654 11.32 39.27 -12.56
N GLN A 655 12.46 38.62 -12.77
CA GLN A 655 12.54 37.18 -12.93
C GLN A 655 12.25 36.51 -11.59
N VAL A 656 11.30 35.58 -11.59
CA VAL A 656 10.93 34.78 -10.42
C VAL A 656 11.45 33.37 -10.64
N LYS A 657 12.47 32.99 -9.88
CA LYS A 657 13.04 31.64 -9.93
C LYS A 657 12.62 30.84 -8.71
N VAL A 658 11.89 29.76 -8.99
CA VAL A 658 11.29 28.89 -7.99
C VAL A 658 12.17 27.67 -7.78
N ILE A 659 12.55 27.42 -6.52
CA ILE A 659 13.41 26.30 -6.12
C ILE A 659 12.59 25.02 -5.86
N GLU A 660 11.30 25.17 -5.53
CA GLU A 660 10.37 24.07 -5.29
C GLU A 660 8.98 24.40 -5.84
N SER A 661 8.38 23.53 -6.66
CA SER A 661 7.03 23.78 -7.20
C SER A 661 6.04 23.95 -6.04
N GLY A 662 5.19 24.97 -6.11
CA GLY A 662 4.23 25.25 -5.04
C GLY A 662 3.44 26.53 -5.24
N TYR A 663 2.51 26.79 -4.32
CA TYR A 663 1.81 28.07 -4.25
C TYR A 663 2.71 29.12 -3.61
N TYR A 664 2.87 30.24 -4.30
CA TYR A 664 3.60 31.42 -3.86
C TYR A 664 2.65 32.62 -3.78
N THR A 665 2.71 33.34 -2.66
CA THR A 665 1.98 34.60 -2.48
C THR A 665 2.96 35.75 -2.64
N PHE A 666 2.72 36.62 -3.60
CA PHE A 666 3.44 37.89 -3.75
C PHE A 666 2.62 38.99 -3.10
N ARG A 667 3.24 39.79 -2.23
CA ARG A 667 2.62 40.96 -1.62
C ARG A 667 3.43 42.21 -1.90
N GLY A 668 2.79 43.33 -2.21
CA GLY A 668 3.46 44.59 -2.49
C GLY A 668 3.12 45.65 -1.46
N SER A 669 4.13 46.41 -1.06
CA SER A 669 3.97 47.61 -0.23
C SER A 669 5.08 48.61 -0.53
N GLY A 670 4.77 49.90 -0.45
CA GLY A 670 5.72 50.97 -0.78
C GLY A 670 5.13 52.36 -0.62
N ASP A 671 5.85 53.35 -1.15
CA ASP A 671 5.39 54.74 -1.25
C ASP A 671 4.39 54.96 -2.40
N ILE A 672 4.30 53.96 -3.29
CA ILE A 672 3.34 53.86 -4.39
C ILE A 672 2.39 52.68 -4.15
N ASP A 673 1.28 52.63 -4.87
CA ASP A 673 0.38 51.47 -4.91
C ASP A 673 0.82 50.50 -6.02
N PRO A 674 1.67 49.48 -5.72
CA PRO A 674 2.15 48.57 -6.75
C PRO A 674 1.00 47.72 -7.28
N TYR A 675 1.02 47.46 -8.57
CA TYR A 675 0.17 46.53 -9.28
C TYR A 675 1.06 45.49 -9.96
N GLY A 676 0.75 44.21 -9.82
CA GLY A 676 1.58 43.13 -10.33
C GLY A 676 0.83 42.14 -11.22
N SER A 677 1.51 41.71 -12.29
CA SER A 677 1.05 40.67 -13.20
C SER A 677 2.18 39.66 -13.43
N ILE A 678 1.87 38.37 -13.48
CA ILE A 678 2.89 37.32 -13.65
C ILE A 678 2.71 36.57 -14.97
N TYR A 679 3.83 36.35 -15.64
CA TYR A 679 3.89 35.81 -16.99
C TYR A 679 4.69 34.51 -17.03
N GLU A 680 4.25 33.58 -17.88
CA GLU A 680 5.00 32.39 -18.26
C GLU A 680 6.06 32.79 -19.29
N ILE A 681 7.31 32.43 -19.03
CA ILE A 681 8.47 32.61 -19.93
C ILE A 681 8.94 34.07 -20.08
N LYS A 682 8.13 34.97 -20.64
CA LYS A 682 8.52 36.38 -20.90
C LYS A 682 7.33 37.32 -20.94
N PHE A 683 7.57 38.59 -20.57
CA PHE A 683 6.62 39.68 -20.80
C PHE A 683 6.86 40.35 -22.16
N ASN A 684 5.81 40.51 -22.95
CA ASN A 684 5.83 41.26 -24.21
C ASN A 684 5.05 42.58 -24.05
N PRO A 685 5.71 43.74 -23.96
CA PRO A 685 5.03 45.02 -23.72
C PRO A 685 4.15 45.48 -24.90
N LEU A 686 4.29 44.87 -26.08
CA LEU A 686 3.43 45.14 -27.25
C LEU A 686 2.16 44.29 -27.27
N VAL A 687 2.15 43.17 -26.54
CA VAL A 687 0.98 42.28 -26.39
C VAL A 687 0.87 41.84 -24.91
N PRO A 688 0.47 42.74 -24.00
CA PRO A 688 0.47 42.46 -22.57
C PRO A 688 -0.36 41.26 -22.08
N PRO A 689 -1.39 40.76 -22.78
CA PRO A 689 -2.07 39.52 -22.38
C PRO A 689 -1.32 38.24 -22.76
N GLU A 690 -0.30 38.32 -23.62
CA GLU A 690 0.43 37.14 -24.10
C GLU A 690 1.24 36.50 -22.96
N ASN A 691 1.04 35.20 -22.74
CA ASN A 691 1.63 34.42 -21.65
C ASN A 691 1.29 34.92 -20.24
N LEU A 692 0.23 35.74 -20.08
CA LEU A 692 -0.25 36.15 -18.78
C LEU A 692 -0.83 34.92 -18.04
N LEU A 693 -0.29 34.63 -16.86
CA LEU A 693 -0.78 33.53 -16.03
C LEU A 693 -1.83 34.03 -15.04
N ASP A 694 -1.53 35.14 -14.37
CA ASP A 694 -2.42 35.76 -13.39
C ASP A 694 -2.05 37.23 -13.17
N GLN A 695 -2.99 38.02 -12.67
CA GLN A 695 -2.78 39.44 -12.35
C GLN A 695 -3.65 39.84 -11.15
N ASP A 696 -3.31 40.95 -10.50
CA ASP A 696 -4.13 41.46 -9.41
C ASP A 696 -5.50 41.92 -9.93
N TYR A 697 -6.59 41.45 -9.31
CA TYR A 697 -7.98 41.68 -9.77
C TYR A 697 -8.77 42.65 -8.88
N ASP A 698 -8.22 43.12 -7.76
CA ASP A 698 -9.01 43.81 -6.73
C ASP A 698 -8.72 45.33 -6.69
N GLY A 699 -9.50 46.11 -7.44
CA GLY A 699 -9.41 47.57 -7.52
C GLY A 699 -10.19 48.30 -6.42
N GLY A 700 -10.05 47.87 -5.16
CA GLY A 700 -10.68 48.48 -3.98
C GLY A 700 -9.70 49.36 -3.18
N SER A 701 -10.18 50.47 -2.64
CA SER A 701 -9.41 51.56 -2.02
C SER A 701 -8.67 51.26 -0.70
N ASP A 702 -8.37 50.00 -0.38
CA ASP A 702 -7.72 49.58 0.88
C ASP A 702 -6.68 48.45 0.70
N ILE A 703 -6.22 48.18 -0.53
CA ILE A 703 -5.63 46.86 -0.85
C ILE A 703 -4.13 46.94 -1.14
N GLN A 704 -3.35 46.30 -0.27
CA GLN A 704 -1.96 45.90 -0.54
C GLN A 704 -1.94 44.88 -1.68
N PHE A 705 -1.18 45.13 -2.75
CA PHE A 705 -0.95 44.18 -3.86
C PHE A 705 -0.83 42.75 -3.33
N LYS A 706 -1.65 41.82 -3.84
CA LYS A 706 -1.59 40.42 -3.41
C LYS A 706 -1.95 39.45 -4.53
N LEU A 707 -0.95 38.70 -4.99
CA LEU A 707 -1.10 37.68 -6.03
C LEU A 707 -0.83 36.28 -5.45
N ASN A 708 -1.76 35.33 -5.62
CA ASN A 708 -1.60 33.95 -5.16
C ASN A 708 -1.57 33.00 -6.35
N ILE A 709 -0.40 32.48 -6.70
CA ILE A 709 -0.23 31.67 -7.91
C ILE A 709 0.60 30.41 -7.64
N TYR A 710 0.27 29.32 -8.31
CA TYR A 710 1.08 28.12 -8.32
C TYR A 710 2.19 28.24 -9.36
N LEU A 711 3.44 28.06 -8.94
CA LEU A 711 4.62 28.15 -9.80
C LEU A 711 5.41 26.84 -9.74
N ASP A 712 5.88 26.37 -10.89
CA ASP A 712 6.63 25.13 -11.04
C ASP A 712 8.14 25.32 -11.06
N VAL A 713 8.87 24.35 -10.50
CA VAL A 713 10.32 24.24 -10.73
C VAL A 713 10.61 23.98 -12.19
N ASN A 714 11.69 24.61 -12.69
CA ASN A 714 12.15 24.56 -14.09
C ASN A 714 11.31 25.34 -15.09
N MET A 715 10.34 26.14 -14.63
CA MET A 715 9.66 27.13 -15.44
C MET A 715 10.25 28.53 -15.19
N LEU A 716 10.38 29.33 -16.25
CA LEU A 716 10.80 30.71 -16.14
C LEU A 716 9.56 31.59 -15.96
N TYR A 717 9.52 32.37 -14.88
CA TYR A 717 8.42 33.29 -14.63
C TYR A 717 8.93 34.74 -14.60
N VAL A 718 8.10 35.65 -15.10
CA VAL A 718 8.38 37.09 -15.05
C VAL A 718 7.23 37.79 -14.34
N LEU A 719 7.52 38.35 -13.16
CA LEU A 719 6.64 39.26 -12.45
C LEU A 719 6.87 40.67 -12.98
N VAL A 720 5.82 41.27 -13.53
CA VAL A 720 5.82 42.66 -13.99
C VAL A 720 5.12 43.50 -12.93
N VAL A 721 5.84 44.48 -12.39
CA VAL A 721 5.30 45.43 -11.41
C VAL A 721 5.17 46.81 -12.07
N THR A 722 4.01 47.44 -11.91
CA THR A 722 3.62 48.76 -12.42
C THR A 722 2.72 49.44 -11.39
N THR A 723 2.13 50.58 -11.69
CA THR A 723 1.15 51.29 -10.85
C THR A 723 -0.24 51.33 -11.50
N PHE A 724 -1.25 51.71 -10.71
CA PHE A 724 -2.59 52.01 -11.23
C PHE A 724 -2.67 53.38 -11.93
N ASP A 725 -1.86 54.36 -11.55
CA ASP A 725 -1.71 55.65 -12.24
C ASP A 725 -0.45 55.69 -13.11
N SER A 726 -0.58 56.13 -14.36
CA SER A 726 0.48 56.13 -15.39
C SER A 726 1.66 57.05 -15.10
N LYS A 727 1.52 58.00 -14.17
CA LYS A 727 2.57 58.98 -13.80
C LYS A 727 3.19 58.75 -12.43
N GLU A 728 2.74 57.74 -11.72
CA GLU A 728 3.18 57.46 -10.36
C GLU A 728 4.58 56.84 -10.35
N THR A 729 5.47 57.40 -9.53
CA THR A 729 6.86 56.95 -9.38
C THR A 729 7.23 57.00 -7.90
N GLY A 730 8.02 56.04 -7.45
CA GLY A 730 8.40 55.90 -6.05
C GLY A 730 8.87 54.49 -5.72
N ASP A 731 9.18 54.27 -4.45
CA ASP A 731 9.78 53.03 -3.97
C ASP A 731 8.71 51.98 -3.69
N PHE A 732 9.00 50.73 -4.04
CA PHE A 732 8.14 49.59 -3.74
C PHE A 732 8.95 48.39 -3.27
N SER A 733 8.30 47.53 -2.50
CA SER A 733 8.83 46.26 -2.04
C SER A 733 7.84 45.14 -2.34
N ILE A 734 8.36 44.01 -2.82
CA ILE A 734 7.60 42.78 -3.06
C ILE A 734 8.08 41.71 -2.10
N VAL A 735 7.16 41.16 -1.34
CA VAL A 735 7.36 40.03 -0.44
C VAL A 735 6.81 38.77 -1.09
N ALA A 736 7.67 37.81 -1.43
CA ALA A 736 7.27 36.48 -1.87
C ALA A 736 7.26 35.50 -0.68
N LEU A 737 6.12 34.86 -0.45
CA LEU A 737 5.89 33.87 0.59
C LEU A 737 5.65 32.50 -0.04
N GLY A 738 6.40 31.47 0.37
CA GLY A 738 6.19 30.11 -0.12
C GLY A 738 6.96 29.05 0.64
N LYS A 739 6.86 27.79 0.19
CA LYS A 739 7.43 26.62 0.88
C LYS A 739 8.97 26.59 0.90
N ASN A 740 9.62 27.34 0.00
CA ASN A 740 11.07 27.43 -0.12
C ASN A 740 11.50 28.84 -0.53
N ASN A 741 12.81 29.12 -0.52
CA ASN A 741 13.32 30.40 -0.98
C ASN A 741 13.01 30.61 -2.47
N VAL A 742 12.52 31.80 -2.81
CA VAL A 742 12.30 32.27 -4.18
C VAL A 742 13.34 33.34 -4.46
N ILE A 743 14.00 33.22 -5.61
CA ILE A 743 14.98 34.22 -6.03
C ILE A 743 14.26 35.20 -6.96
N LEU A 744 14.31 36.49 -6.60
CA LEU A 744 13.74 37.60 -7.35
C LEU A 744 14.88 38.44 -7.93
N GLU A 745 15.02 38.49 -9.25
CA GLU A 745 16.11 39.21 -9.94
C GLU A 745 15.56 40.18 -10.98
N ARG A 746 16.08 41.41 -11.02
CA ARG A 746 15.66 42.40 -12.01
C ARG A 746 16.09 42.00 -13.42
N LEU A 747 15.16 41.98 -14.38
CA LEU A 747 15.44 41.76 -15.79
C LEU A 747 15.72 43.09 -16.49
N SER A 748 16.99 43.39 -16.76
CA SER A 748 17.40 44.51 -17.60
C SER A 748 17.64 44.03 -19.03
N THR A 749 16.67 44.21 -19.93
CA THR A 749 16.90 44.00 -21.37
C THR A 749 17.40 45.29 -22.02
N PRO A 750 18.59 45.31 -22.67
CA PRO A 750 18.97 46.44 -23.51
C PRO A 750 18.23 46.32 -24.85
N VAL A 751 17.30 47.24 -25.11
CA VAL A 751 16.60 47.28 -26.40
C VAL A 751 17.49 48.01 -27.42
N ILE A 752 18.01 47.29 -28.41
CA ILE A 752 18.50 47.90 -29.65
C ILE A 752 17.27 48.13 -30.55
N GLN A 753 16.82 49.39 -30.65
CA GLN A 753 15.72 49.76 -31.56
C GLN A 753 16.21 49.82 -33.00
N PHE A 754 15.58 49.07 -33.90
CA PHE A 754 15.59 49.36 -35.33
C PHE A 754 14.22 49.92 -35.73
N LYS A 755 14.21 51.06 -36.43
CA LYS A 755 12.99 51.74 -36.85
C LYS A 755 12.74 51.48 -38.32
N TYR A 756 11.66 50.76 -38.62
CA TYR A 756 11.05 50.62 -39.95
C TYR A 756 9.74 51.40 -39.95
N SER A 757 9.43 52.14 -41.02
CA SER A 757 8.19 52.92 -41.14
C SER A 757 7.62 52.81 -42.54
N SER A 758 6.33 52.46 -42.61
CA SER A 758 5.49 52.41 -43.82
C SER A 758 4.17 53.14 -43.54
N GLN A 759 3.44 53.56 -44.58
CA GLN A 759 2.10 54.15 -44.46
C GLN A 759 1.05 53.19 -45.02
N LEU A 760 0.08 52.82 -44.17
CA LEU A 760 -1.10 52.06 -44.58
C LEU A 760 -2.05 52.97 -45.38
N THR A 761 -2.54 52.47 -46.51
CA THR A 761 -3.53 53.13 -47.37
C THR A 761 -4.88 52.39 -47.31
N ASP A 762 -5.96 53.01 -47.81
CA ASP A 762 -7.32 52.42 -47.82
C ASP A 762 -7.43 51.08 -48.60
N ASP A 763 -6.43 50.75 -49.43
CA ASP A 763 -6.33 49.47 -50.15
C ASP A 763 -5.62 48.36 -49.36
N SER A 764 -5.11 48.65 -48.16
CA SER A 764 -4.39 47.68 -47.32
C SER A 764 -5.37 46.65 -46.73
N PRO A 765 -4.99 45.37 -46.58
CA PRO A 765 -5.90 44.32 -46.10
C PRO A 765 -6.42 44.64 -44.69
N THR A 766 -7.69 44.28 -44.41
CA THR A 766 -8.38 44.58 -43.14
C THR A 766 -8.69 43.33 -42.34
N TYR A 767 -8.74 43.47 -41.01
CA TYR A 767 -9.25 42.43 -40.11
C TYR A 767 -10.12 43.03 -38.99
N TYR A 768 -10.95 42.20 -38.38
CA TYR A 768 -11.80 42.55 -37.23
C TYR A 768 -11.16 42.04 -35.93
N ARG A 769 -11.14 42.86 -34.89
CA ARG A 769 -10.77 42.45 -33.53
C ARG A 769 -11.95 42.72 -32.60
N ASP A 770 -12.33 41.73 -31.78
CA ASP A 770 -13.47 41.82 -30.87
C ASP A 770 -13.29 42.93 -29.83
N CYS A 771 -13.94 44.07 -30.08
CA CYS A 771 -14.83 44.82 -29.20
C CYS A 771 -15.21 46.14 -29.92
N GLN A 772 -16.40 46.16 -30.53
CA GLN A 772 -17.19 47.32 -31.02
C GLN A 772 -16.47 48.63 -31.49
N VAL A 773 -15.63 48.61 -32.53
CA VAL A 773 -15.41 49.74 -33.50
C VAL A 773 -14.77 49.24 -34.84
N PRO A 774 -14.61 50.03 -35.95
CA PRO A 774 -14.61 49.51 -37.34
C PRO A 774 -13.23 49.02 -37.84
N GLN A 775 -13.24 48.36 -39.01
CA GLN A 775 -12.13 47.66 -39.69
C GLN A 775 -10.76 48.36 -39.64
N CYS A 776 -9.72 47.63 -39.22
CA CYS A 776 -8.33 48.11 -39.18
C CYS A 776 -7.51 47.55 -40.35
N HIS A 777 -6.79 48.42 -41.06
CA HIS A 777 -5.85 48.09 -42.14
C HIS A 777 -4.50 47.56 -41.58
N TYR A 778 -3.85 46.60 -42.24
CA TYR A 778 -2.55 46.05 -41.81
C TYR A 778 -1.56 45.77 -42.97
N GLU A 779 -0.26 45.66 -42.64
CA GLU A 779 0.84 45.25 -43.54
C GLU A 779 1.74 44.26 -42.79
N THR A 780 2.26 43.23 -43.48
CA THR A 780 3.18 42.22 -42.91
C THR A 780 4.60 42.41 -43.42
N SER A 781 5.59 42.46 -42.52
CA SER A 781 7.03 42.47 -42.87
C SER A 781 7.74 41.25 -42.25
N GLN A 782 8.64 40.63 -43.01
CA GLN A 782 9.33 39.41 -42.62
C GLN A 782 10.78 39.72 -42.23
N ILE A 783 11.16 39.44 -40.98
CA ILE A 783 12.51 39.68 -40.45
C ILE A 783 13.21 38.34 -40.28
N HIS A 784 14.40 38.18 -40.87
CA HIS A 784 15.24 37.00 -40.66
C HIS A 784 16.29 37.28 -39.58
N VAL A 785 16.30 36.45 -38.53
CA VAL A 785 17.28 36.48 -37.46
C VAL A 785 18.02 35.16 -37.44
N ASN A 786 19.34 35.18 -37.68
CA ASN A 786 20.19 33.99 -37.56
C ASN A 786 20.71 33.86 -36.13
N THR A 787 20.25 32.86 -35.39
CA THR A 787 20.78 32.53 -34.06
C THR A 787 21.55 31.21 -34.10
N THR A 788 22.86 31.29 -33.88
CA THR A 788 23.75 30.16 -33.60
C THR A 788 23.89 29.99 -32.09
N GLY A 789 23.13 29.04 -31.50
CA GLY A 789 23.23 28.60 -30.10
C GLY A 789 22.19 27.49 -29.85
N PRO A 790 22.47 26.48 -29.01
CA PRO A 790 21.59 25.32 -28.89
C PRO A 790 20.34 25.70 -28.08
N THR A 791 19.17 25.51 -28.69
CA THR A 791 17.85 25.69 -28.10
C THR A 791 17.45 24.51 -27.21
N GLU A 792 16.79 24.82 -26.09
CA GLU A 792 16.13 23.87 -25.19
C GLU A 792 15.05 23.06 -25.92
N SER A 793 15.32 21.79 -26.26
CA SER A 793 14.30 20.72 -26.46
C SER A 793 14.91 19.35 -26.85
N SER A 794 16.11 19.00 -26.39
CA SER A 794 16.81 17.78 -26.88
C SER A 794 17.07 16.69 -25.82
N CYS A 795 16.33 16.73 -24.71
CA CYS A 795 16.39 15.78 -23.60
C CYS A 795 15.52 14.53 -23.91
N VAL A 796 16.08 13.33 -24.06
CA VAL A 796 15.28 12.10 -24.38
C VAL A 796 15.40 10.98 -23.33
N ILE A 797 16.55 10.76 -22.68
CA ILE A 797 16.73 9.67 -21.68
C ILE A 797 17.62 10.10 -20.52
N GLY A 798 17.24 9.83 -19.26
CA GLY A 798 18.08 10.04 -18.06
C GLY A 798 17.32 10.72 -16.93
N ASP A 799 17.90 10.78 -15.72
CA ASP A 799 17.21 11.20 -14.48
C ASP A 799 16.65 12.65 -14.52
N GLN A 800 17.07 13.45 -15.50
CA GLN A 800 16.65 14.84 -15.69
C GLN A 800 15.59 15.06 -16.81
N CYS A 801 15.12 14.01 -17.51
CA CYS A 801 13.89 14.07 -18.31
C CYS A 801 12.80 13.23 -17.62
N ASN A 802 12.00 13.87 -16.77
CA ASN A 802 11.27 13.21 -15.69
C ASN A 802 10.16 12.24 -16.16
N PHE A 803 10.44 10.94 -16.11
CA PHE A 803 9.49 9.84 -15.87
C PHE A 803 10.27 8.73 -15.15
N TYR A 804 9.72 8.07 -14.11
CA TYR A 804 10.39 7.04 -13.28
C TYR A 804 10.78 5.76 -14.06
N ILE A 805 11.78 5.90 -14.91
CA ILE A 805 12.33 4.98 -15.92
C ILE A 805 13.82 5.39 -16.00
N LYS A 806 14.85 4.67 -15.59
CA LYS A 806 15.15 3.24 -15.54
C LYS A 806 16.40 3.08 -14.67
N GLY A 807 16.47 2.04 -13.83
CA GLY A 807 17.75 1.60 -13.24
C GLY A 807 18.59 0.81 -14.26
N ILE A 808 19.86 1.19 -14.41
CA ILE A 808 21.02 0.36 -14.85
C ILE A 808 20.90 -0.43 -16.18
N GLY A 809 20.02 -0.05 -17.12
CA GLY A 809 20.01 -0.72 -18.43
C GLY A 809 19.21 -0.03 -19.53
N LEU A 810 19.86 0.80 -20.34
CA LEU A 810 19.35 1.21 -21.64
C LEU A 810 19.04 -0.04 -22.47
N THR A 811 17.80 -0.17 -22.97
CA THR A 811 17.45 -1.27 -23.88
C THR A 811 17.89 -0.90 -25.29
N LEU A 812 18.00 -1.90 -26.15
CA LEU A 812 18.32 -1.65 -27.55
C LEU A 812 17.32 -0.71 -28.25
N ASP A 813 16.05 -0.73 -27.82
CA ASP A 813 15.02 0.22 -28.30
C ASP A 813 15.36 1.66 -27.92
N ASP A 814 15.98 1.91 -26.76
CA ASP A 814 16.36 3.24 -26.28
C ASP A 814 17.61 3.76 -26.99
N ILE A 815 18.56 2.86 -27.30
CA ILE A 815 19.82 3.20 -27.95
C ILE A 815 19.61 3.55 -29.42
N LEU A 816 18.74 2.81 -30.12
CA LEU A 816 18.52 2.97 -31.56
C LEU A 816 17.35 3.88 -31.93
N ARG A 817 16.59 4.37 -30.93
CA ARG A 817 15.33 5.12 -31.12
C ARG A 817 15.45 6.27 -32.11
N ASP A 818 16.40 7.17 -31.84
CA ASP A 818 16.54 8.45 -32.57
C ASP A 818 17.31 8.29 -33.90
N GLU A 819 17.94 7.13 -34.11
CA GLU A 819 18.73 6.82 -35.30
C GLU A 819 17.92 6.10 -36.38
N LEU A 820 16.82 5.43 -36.01
CA LEU A 820 15.98 4.68 -36.94
C LEU A 820 14.92 5.59 -37.59
N GLN A 821 15.00 5.73 -38.91
CA GLN A 821 14.06 6.56 -39.66
C GLN A 821 12.83 5.73 -40.10
N PRO A 822 11.59 6.10 -39.71
CA PRO A 822 10.40 5.34 -40.07
C PRO A 822 10.16 5.32 -41.58
N ASN A 823 9.52 4.26 -42.08
CA ASN A 823 9.14 4.07 -43.49
C ASN A 823 10.32 4.07 -44.51
N LYS A 824 11.58 3.97 -44.05
CA LYS A 824 12.75 3.76 -44.92
C LYS A 824 13.24 2.32 -44.85
N VAL A 825 13.46 1.72 -46.00
CA VAL A 825 14.06 0.37 -46.12
C VAL A 825 15.49 0.39 -45.55
N LEU A 826 15.95 -0.72 -44.96
CA LEU A 826 17.24 -0.84 -44.27
C LEU A 826 18.46 -0.30 -45.06
N ASN A 827 18.49 -0.47 -46.39
CA ASN A 827 19.58 0.04 -47.23
C ASN A 827 19.70 1.58 -47.21
N ASN A 828 18.58 2.26 -46.97
CA ASN A 828 18.45 3.71 -46.95
C ASN A 828 18.48 4.30 -45.52
N GLN A 829 18.73 3.47 -44.49
CA GLN A 829 18.96 3.91 -43.12
C GLN A 829 20.38 4.49 -42.94
N SER A 830 20.65 5.11 -41.78
CA SER A 830 21.95 5.72 -41.47
C SER A 830 23.09 4.69 -41.54
N PHE A 831 24.32 5.17 -41.78
CA PHE A 831 25.51 4.30 -41.78
C PHE A 831 25.66 3.55 -40.45
N SER A 832 25.37 4.24 -39.33
CA SER A 832 25.40 3.67 -37.99
C SER A 832 24.46 2.47 -37.82
N ILE A 833 23.22 2.55 -38.32
CA ILE A 833 22.27 1.43 -38.27
C ILE A 833 22.73 0.26 -39.15
N LYS A 834 23.25 0.53 -40.36
CA LYS A 834 23.78 -0.51 -41.25
C LYS A 834 25.00 -1.22 -40.65
N LEU A 835 25.92 -0.47 -40.05
CA LEU A 835 27.07 -1.02 -39.35
C LEU A 835 26.64 -1.85 -38.13
N THR A 836 25.66 -1.38 -37.37
CA THR A 836 25.08 -2.10 -36.22
C THR A 836 24.43 -3.42 -36.65
N ALA A 837 23.68 -3.42 -37.75
CA ALA A 837 23.10 -4.63 -38.34
C ALA A 837 24.20 -5.62 -38.76
N GLY A 838 25.25 -5.14 -39.43
CA GLY A 838 26.41 -5.95 -39.81
C GLY A 838 27.13 -6.57 -38.61
N LEU A 839 27.40 -5.78 -37.56
CA LEU A 839 28.02 -6.27 -36.32
C LEU A 839 27.14 -7.32 -35.61
N THR A 840 25.83 -7.10 -35.56
CA THR A 840 24.88 -8.07 -34.97
C THR A 840 24.91 -9.41 -35.71
N ILE A 841 24.99 -9.38 -37.05
CA ILE A 841 25.13 -10.60 -37.86
C ILE A 841 26.48 -11.29 -37.60
N ILE A 842 27.57 -10.54 -37.55
CA ILE A 842 28.91 -11.10 -37.26
C ILE A 842 28.92 -11.76 -35.88
N MET A 843 28.38 -11.07 -34.87
CA MET A 843 28.26 -11.59 -33.50
C MET A 843 27.39 -12.84 -33.43
N PHE A 844 26.27 -12.86 -34.17
CA PHE A 844 25.42 -14.04 -34.28
C PHE A 844 26.17 -15.22 -34.91
N VAL A 845 26.86 -15.01 -36.04
CA VAL A 845 27.61 -16.07 -36.73
C VAL A 845 28.75 -16.60 -35.84
N ALA A 846 29.53 -15.71 -35.24
CA ALA A 846 30.62 -16.09 -34.35
C ALA A 846 30.10 -16.84 -33.12
N GLY A 847 29.02 -16.37 -32.51
CA GLY A 847 28.37 -17.00 -31.36
C GLY A 847 27.74 -18.35 -31.69
N LEU A 848 27.09 -18.46 -32.86
CA LEU A 848 26.50 -19.70 -33.38
C LEU A 848 27.59 -20.76 -33.60
N ILE A 849 28.69 -20.40 -34.28
CA ILE A 849 29.83 -21.30 -34.50
C ILE A 849 30.38 -21.78 -33.15
N ASN A 850 30.67 -20.87 -32.22
CA ASN A 850 31.21 -21.23 -30.91
C ASN A 850 30.26 -22.13 -30.11
N SER A 851 28.95 -21.86 -30.14
CA SER A 851 27.94 -22.66 -29.44
C SER A 851 27.81 -24.06 -30.03
N ILE A 852 27.83 -24.19 -31.37
CA ILE A 852 27.80 -25.49 -32.06
C ILE A 852 29.06 -26.30 -31.74
N LEU A 853 30.25 -25.70 -31.83
CA LEU A 853 31.51 -26.38 -31.53
C LEU A 853 31.57 -26.84 -30.06
N SER A 854 31.08 -26.01 -29.13
CA SER A 854 30.97 -26.36 -27.71
C SER A 854 29.97 -27.49 -27.48
N PHE A 855 28.80 -27.42 -28.11
CA PHE A 855 27.77 -28.45 -28.03
C PHE A 855 28.29 -29.80 -28.51
N ILE A 856 28.95 -29.86 -29.67
CA ILE A 856 29.58 -31.08 -30.22
C ILE A 856 30.60 -31.68 -29.23
N THR A 857 31.34 -30.82 -28.53
CA THR A 857 32.36 -31.23 -27.56
C THR A 857 31.74 -31.83 -26.30
N PHE A 858 30.72 -31.17 -25.73
CA PHE A 858 30.13 -31.56 -24.46
C PHE A 858 28.98 -32.58 -24.59
N GLN A 859 28.47 -32.84 -25.79
CA GLN A 859 27.52 -33.94 -26.04
C GLN A 859 28.17 -35.32 -25.85
N ASN A 860 29.49 -35.41 -25.90
CA ASN A 860 30.21 -36.66 -25.67
C ASN A 860 30.00 -37.17 -24.23
N LYS A 861 29.61 -38.45 -24.08
CA LYS A 861 29.38 -39.11 -22.79
C LYS A 861 30.62 -39.09 -21.88
N ASP A 862 31.82 -39.08 -22.47
CA ASP A 862 33.08 -39.03 -21.72
C ASP A 862 33.29 -37.66 -21.04
N SER A 863 32.83 -36.59 -21.68
CA SER A 863 32.85 -35.23 -21.12
C SER A 863 31.82 -35.07 -19.98
N GLN A 864 30.73 -35.84 -19.99
CA GLN A 864 29.62 -35.78 -19.02
C GLN A 864 29.76 -36.78 -17.85
N GLN A 865 30.97 -37.31 -17.61
CA GLN A 865 31.22 -38.20 -16.47
C GLN A 865 31.16 -37.49 -15.12
N VAL A 866 31.23 -36.15 -15.11
CA VAL A 866 31.13 -35.27 -13.94
C VAL A 866 30.17 -34.12 -14.24
N GLY A 867 29.62 -33.49 -13.19
CA GLY A 867 28.68 -32.38 -13.25
C GLY A 867 29.15 -31.22 -14.12
N CYS A 868 30.45 -30.91 -14.10
CA CYS A 868 31.05 -29.83 -14.89
C CYS A 868 30.78 -29.98 -16.39
N GLY A 869 30.76 -31.22 -16.92
CA GLY A 869 30.43 -31.47 -18.33
C GLY A 869 28.94 -31.26 -18.65
N MET A 870 28.05 -31.50 -17.68
CA MET A 870 26.62 -31.23 -17.82
C MET A 870 26.35 -29.72 -17.79
N TYR A 871 27.00 -28.98 -16.88
CA TYR A 871 26.87 -27.51 -16.84
C TYR A 871 27.38 -26.85 -18.12
N LEU A 872 28.53 -27.29 -18.66
CA LEU A 872 29.08 -26.76 -19.92
C LEU A 872 28.22 -27.13 -21.13
N LEU A 873 27.58 -28.29 -21.14
CA LEU A 873 26.60 -28.65 -22.17
C LEU A 873 25.38 -27.71 -22.11
N THR A 874 24.80 -27.53 -20.92
CA THR A 874 23.65 -26.62 -20.76
C THR A 874 24.04 -25.18 -21.08
N SER A 875 25.22 -24.71 -20.66
CA SER A 875 25.75 -23.38 -20.98
C SER A 875 25.92 -23.17 -22.48
N SER A 876 26.33 -24.21 -23.23
CA SER A 876 26.39 -24.16 -24.70
C SER A 876 25.01 -23.97 -25.34
N ILE A 877 23.97 -24.58 -24.77
CA ILE A 877 22.58 -24.44 -25.24
C ILE A 877 22.04 -23.05 -24.87
N THR A 878 22.23 -22.60 -23.64
CA THR A 878 21.74 -21.30 -23.18
C THR A 878 22.43 -20.14 -23.88
N SER A 879 23.72 -20.29 -24.22
CA SER A 879 24.45 -19.32 -25.03
C SER A 879 23.88 -19.23 -26.46
N LEU A 880 23.58 -20.37 -27.09
CA LEU A 880 22.90 -20.37 -28.39
C LEU A 880 21.54 -19.68 -28.34
N LEU A 881 20.75 -19.95 -27.29
CA LEU A 881 19.46 -19.32 -27.08
C LEU A 881 19.58 -17.82 -26.80
N ALA A 882 20.56 -17.38 -26.02
CA ALA A 882 20.84 -15.97 -25.77
C ALA A 882 21.21 -15.23 -27.05
N ILE A 883 22.10 -15.79 -27.87
CA ILE A 883 22.51 -15.21 -29.15
C ILE A 883 21.34 -15.17 -30.15
N SER A 884 20.49 -16.20 -30.15
CA SER A 884 19.29 -16.27 -30.99
C SER A 884 18.24 -15.25 -30.56
N MET A 885 18.00 -15.10 -29.25
CA MET A 885 17.09 -14.08 -28.73
C MET A 885 17.63 -12.67 -28.93
N PHE A 886 18.95 -12.49 -28.91
CA PHE A 886 19.59 -11.20 -29.19
C PHE A 886 19.36 -10.74 -30.64
N ILE A 887 19.55 -11.64 -31.63
CA ILE A 887 19.26 -11.31 -33.03
C ILE A 887 17.76 -11.07 -33.26
N ILE A 888 16.88 -11.85 -32.61
CA ILE A 888 15.43 -11.65 -32.65
C ILE A 888 15.09 -10.26 -32.09
N LYS A 889 15.67 -9.87 -30.95
CA LYS A 889 15.45 -8.56 -30.34
C LYS A 889 15.89 -7.43 -31.26
N PHE A 890 17.08 -7.52 -31.85
CA PHE A 890 17.58 -6.51 -32.79
C PHE A 890 16.64 -6.32 -33.99
N TRP A 891 16.26 -7.41 -34.67
CA TRP A 891 15.37 -7.32 -35.82
C TRP A 891 13.95 -6.91 -35.44
N PHE A 892 13.48 -7.28 -34.25
CA PHE A 892 12.20 -6.81 -33.74
C PHE A 892 12.18 -5.28 -33.60
N VAL A 893 13.22 -4.66 -33.04
CA VAL A 893 13.34 -3.19 -32.95
C VAL A 893 13.36 -2.56 -34.34
N VAL A 894 14.20 -3.08 -35.23
CA VAL A 894 14.34 -2.52 -36.59
C VAL A 894 13.03 -2.63 -37.38
N LEU A 895 12.34 -3.78 -37.33
CA LEU A 895 11.10 -3.99 -38.08
C LEU A 895 9.93 -3.17 -37.52
N THR A 896 9.80 -3.07 -36.20
CA THR A 896 8.71 -2.31 -35.56
C THR A 896 8.85 -0.80 -35.78
N HIS A 897 10.09 -0.28 -35.82
CA HIS A 897 10.34 1.14 -36.11
C HIS A 897 10.26 1.48 -37.60
N ILE A 898 10.63 0.55 -38.49
CA ILE A 898 10.49 0.76 -39.95
C ILE A 898 9.02 0.66 -40.38
N ASN A 899 8.26 -0.30 -39.84
CA ASN A 899 6.83 -0.49 -40.12
C ASN A 899 5.98 0.12 -39.00
N VAL A 900 5.59 1.38 -39.18
CA VAL A 900 4.71 2.12 -38.25
C VAL A 900 3.33 1.45 -38.08
N SER A 901 2.95 0.51 -38.95
CA SER A 901 1.67 -0.23 -38.93
C SER A 901 1.69 -1.59 -38.21
N THR A 902 2.66 -1.84 -37.32
CA THR A 902 2.74 -3.12 -36.59
C THR A 902 1.58 -3.24 -35.59
N SER A 903 0.92 -4.41 -35.50
CA SER A 903 -0.22 -4.59 -34.61
C SER A 903 0.16 -4.45 -33.12
N LEU A 904 -0.69 -3.77 -32.35
CA LEU A 904 -0.47 -3.50 -30.94
C LEU A 904 -0.27 -4.79 -30.11
N SER A 905 -0.91 -5.89 -30.50
CA SER A 905 -0.74 -7.21 -29.86
C SER A 905 0.67 -7.78 -30.04
N VAL A 906 1.31 -7.58 -31.20
CA VAL A 906 2.69 -8.00 -31.45
C VAL A 906 3.67 -7.14 -30.66
N LEU A 907 3.40 -5.83 -30.57
CA LEU A 907 4.18 -4.91 -29.73
C LEU A 907 4.05 -5.27 -28.23
N ARG A 908 2.86 -5.63 -27.76
CA ARG A 908 2.60 -6.02 -26.36
C ARG A 908 3.26 -7.35 -26.02
N GLY A 909 3.10 -8.35 -26.90
CA GLY A 909 3.75 -9.65 -26.77
C GLY A 909 5.27 -9.54 -26.77
N GLY A 910 5.84 -8.78 -27.71
CA GLY A 910 7.28 -8.54 -27.79
C GLY A 910 7.83 -7.79 -26.58
N CYS A 911 7.09 -6.78 -26.11
CA CYS A 911 7.43 -6.01 -24.91
C CYS A 911 7.50 -6.92 -23.67
N ALA A 912 6.49 -7.78 -23.45
CA ALA A 912 6.41 -8.64 -22.27
C ALA A 912 7.35 -9.86 -22.28
N SER A 913 7.81 -10.33 -23.45
CA SER A 913 8.50 -11.64 -23.57
C SER A 913 9.97 -11.56 -23.98
N ILE A 914 10.34 -10.76 -24.99
CA ILE A 914 11.66 -10.89 -25.65
C ILE A 914 12.80 -10.50 -24.70
N GLU A 915 12.66 -9.38 -23.98
CA GLU A 915 13.71 -8.86 -23.10
C GLU A 915 13.88 -9.71 -21.82
N PRO A 916 12.81 -10.10 -21.09
CA PRO A 916 12.96 -10.96 -19.91
C PRO A 916 13.56 -12.33 -20.24
N ILE A 917 13.16 -12.93 -21.37
CA ILE A 917 13.71 -14.22 -21.83
C ILE A 917 15.19 -14.08 -22.19
N LEU A 918 15.59 -12.99 -22.86
CA LEU A 918 16.99 -12.72 -23.18
C LEU A 918 17.84 -12.60 -21.91
N LYS A 919 17.37 -11.85 -20.90
CA LYS A 919 18.06 -11.72 -19.60
C LYS A 919 18.15 -13.04 -18.85
N LEU A 920 17.08 -13.85 -18.85
CA LEU A 920 17.07 -15.17 -18.22
C LEU A 920 18.19 -16.05 -18.76
N PHE A 921 18.37 -16.11 -20.08
CA PHE A 921 19.43 -16.92 -20.69
C PHE A 921 20.84 -16.38 -20.39
N LEU A 922 21.03 -15.06 -20.40
CA LEU A 922 22.30 -14.44 -20.04
C LEU A 922 22.70 -14.73 -18.58
N TYR A 923 21.76 -14.59 -17.64
CA TYR A 923 22.02 -14.86 -16.23
C TYR A 923 22.26 -16.35 -15.98
N LEU A 924 21.50 -17.21 -16.64
CA LEU A 924 21.68 -18.65 -16.53
C LEU A 924 23.08 -19.07 -17.01
N ASP A 925 23.54 -18.52 -18.13
CA ASP A 925 24.89 -18.76 -18.64
C ASP A 925 25.98 -18.32 -17.63
N GLY A 926 25.83 -17.14 -17.02
CA GLY A 926 26.73 -16.65 -15.97
C GLY A 926 26.81 -17.59 -14.77
N TRP A 927 25.66 -17.99 -14.21
CA TRP A 927 25.61 -18.85 -13.02
C TRP A 927 26.03 -20.31 -13.31
N LEU A 928 25.80 -20.83 -14.51
CA LEU A 928 26.33 -22.14 -14.91
C LEU A 928 27.87 -22.14 -14.97
N ASN A 929 28.48 -21.05 -15.43
CA ASN A 929 29.93 -20.87 -15.40
C ASN A 929 30.46 -20.83 -13.95
N ALA A 930 29.74 -20.19 -13.02
CA ALA A 930 30.08 -20.22 -11.60
C ALA A 930 30.02 -21.64 -11.02
N CYS A 931 28.98 -22.42 -11.36
CA CYS A 931 28.85 -23.83 -10.95
C CYS A 931 30.04 -24.69 -11.45
N VAL A 932 30.52 -24.44 -12.67
CA VAL A 932 31.72 -25.10 -13.22
C VAL A 932 32.95 -24.79 -12.36
N ALA A 933 33.16 -23.54 -11.94
CA ALA A 933 34.31 -23.18 -11.12
C ALA A 933 34.25 -23.76 -9.71
N VAL A 934 33.08 -23.75 -9.07
CA VAL A 934 32.86 -24.39 -7.76
C VAL A 934 33.17 -25.88 -7.83
N GLU A 935 32.68 -26.57 -8.85
CA GLU A 935 32.91 -28.01 -8.97
C GLU A 935 34.39 -28.34 -9.23
N ARG A 936 35.10 -27.51 -10.00
CA ARG A 936 36.56 -27.64 -10.19
C ARG A 936 37.32 -27.45 -8.87
N ALA A 937 36.94 -26.49 -8.04
CA ALA A 937 37.53 -26.32 -6.71
C ALA A 937 37.28 -27.54 -5.80
N VAL A 938 36.06 -28.09 -5.83
CA VAL A 938 35.70 -29.30 -5.06
C VAL A 938 36.46 -30.54 -5.54
N LEU A 939 36.69 -30.68 -6.85
CA LEU A 939 37.50 -31.77 -7.42
C LEU A 939 38.92 -31.77 -6.85
N ILE A 940 39.57 -30.61 -6.75
CA ILE A 940 40.92 -30.47 -6.20
C ILE A 940 40.93 -30.73 -4.68
N LEU A 941 39.91 -30.27 -3.96
CA LEU A 941 39.77 -30.53 -2.52
C LEU A 941 39.68 -32.02 -2.19
N LYS A 942 38.81 -32.72 -2.92
CA LYS A 942 38.53 -34.13 -2.63
C LYS A 942 39.53 -35.08 -3.28
N GLY A 943 40.21 -34.66 -4.35
CA GLY A 943 41.20 -35.47 -5.06
C GLY A 943 40.64 -36.85 -5.42
N VAL A 944 41.31 -37.91 -4.97
CA VAL A 944 40.92 -39.31 -5.22
C VAL A 944 39.56 -39.68 -4.58
N LYS A 945 39.10 -38.95 -3.55
CA LYS A 945 37.80 -39.14 -2.89
C LYS A 945 36.63 -38.46 -3.62
N PHE A 946 36.85 -37.93 -4.83
CA PHE A 946 35.80 -37.28 -5.60
C PHE A 946 34.83 -38.30 -6.22
N ASP A 947 33.57 -38.27 -5.76
CA ASP A 947 32.50 -39.15 -6.27
C ASP A 947 31.83 -38.56 -7.52
N LYS A 948 32.14 -39.15 -8.67
CA LYS A 948 31.58 -38.78 -9.98
C LYS A 948 30.06 -38.98 -10.07
N LYS A 949 29.49 -40.02 -9.44
CA LYS A 949 28.04 -40.30 -9.47
C LYS A 949 27.29 -39.25 -8.66
N LYS A 950 27.80 -38.91 -7.47
CA LYS A 950 27.23 -37.86 -6.62
C LYS A 950 27.32 -36.49 -7.28
N SER A 951 28.45 -36.16 -7.91
CA SER A 951 28.62 -34.93 -8.68
C SER A 951 27.58 -34.81 -9.81
N LYS A 952 27.33 -35.89 -10.57
CA LYS A 952 26.30 -35.90 -11.63
C LYS A 952 24.88 -35.74 -11.09
N SER A 953 24.58 -36.32 -9.93
CA SER A 953 23.27 -36.17 -9.30
C SER A 953 23.02 -34.75 -8.82
N ILE A 954 24.02 -34.12 -8.19
CA ILE A 954 23.95 -32.71 -7.76
C ILE A 954 23.76 -31.81 -8.98
N ALA A 955 24.52 -32.04 -10.06
CA ALA A 955 24.40 -31.24 -11.27
C ALA A 955 22.99 -31.28 -11.89
N ARG A 956 22.32 -32.43 -11.88
CA ARG A 956 20.93 -32.52 -12.36
C ARG A 956 19.96 -31.70 -11.52
N GLN A 957 20.12 -31.69 -10.20
CA GLN A 957 19.28 -30.89 -9.30
C GLN A 957 19.54 -29.39 -9.49
N THR A 958 20.82 -28.99 -9.54
CA THR A 958 21.22 -27.61 -9.78
C THR A 958 20.68 -27.08 -11.12
N LEU A 959 20.73 -27.89 -12.18
CA LEU A 959 20.20 -27.53 -13.50
C LEU A 959 18.68 -27.31 -13.51
N LEU A 960 17.94 -27.90 -12.56
CA LEU A 960 16.51 -27.65 -12.39
C LEU A 960 16.25 -26.41 -11.53
N ILE A 961 16.99 -26.22 -10.44
CA ILE A 961 16.72 -25.17 -9.44
C ILE A 961 17.15 -23.78 -9.92
N VAL A 962 18.35 -23.65 -10.53
CA VAL A 962 18.93 -22.35 -10.88
C VAL A 962 18.03 -21.52 -11.81
N PRO A 963 17.38 -22.09 -12.85
CA PRO A 963 16.41 -21.35 -13.65
C PRO A 963 15.24 -20.76 -12.86
N PHE A 964 14.67 -21.48 -11.89
CA PHE A 964 13.57 -20.97 -11.06
C PHE A 964 14.02 -19.83 -10.14
N CYS A 965 15.22 -19.93 -9.57
CA CYS A 965 15.78 -18.85 -8.75
C CYS A 965 16.00 -17.57 -9.56
N ILE A 966 16.54 -17.69 -10.78
CA ILE A 966 16.76 -16.55 -11.67
C ILE A 966 15.42 -15.98 -12.18
N PHE A 967 14.44 -16.84 -12.45
CA PHE A 967 13.12 -16.37 -12.85
C PHE A 967 12.44 -15.60 -11.71
N GLY A 968 12.53 -16.09 -10.47
CA GLY A 968 12.01 -15.42 -9.28
C GLY A 968 12.56 -14.00 -9.09
N THR A 969 13.84 -13.78 -9.40
CA THR A 969 14.46 -12.44 -9.33
C THR A 969 14.07 -11.53 -10.51
N LEU A 970 13.45 -12.05 -11.57
CA LEU A 970 13.01 -11.30 -12.76
C LEU A 970 11.50 -11.02 -12.78
N ILE A 971 10.72 -11.51 -11.80
CA ILE A 971 9.25 -11.36 -11.76
C ILE A 971 8.83 -9.89 -11.76
N HIS A 972 9.56 -9.01 -11.06
CA HIS A 972 9.23 -7.58 -11.02
C HIS A 972 9.30 -6.93 -12.41
N GLU A 973 10.23 -7.35 -13.27
CA GLU A 973 10.31 -6.82 -14.64
C GLU A 973 9.09 -7.18 -15.48
N LEU A 974 8.51 -8.37 -15.28
CA LEU A 974 7.30 -8.81 -15.99
C LEU A 974 6.06 -8.03 -15.54
N VAL A 975 5.97 -7.71 -14.25
CA VAL A 975 4.82 -7.03 -13.65
C VAL A 975 4.78 -5.54 -14.00
N PHE A 976 5.94 -4.87 -14.06
CA PHE A 976 6.04 -3.42 -14.19
C PHE A 976 6.33 -2.91 -15.61
N ARG A 977 6.30 -3.79 -16.61
CA ARG A 977 6.56 -3.43 -18.02
C ARG A 977 5.27 -3.09 -18.77
N ARG A 978 5.22 -1.90 -19.38
CA ARG A 978 4.07 -1.41 -20.15
C ARG A 978 4.50 -0.79 -21.49
N LEU A 979 3.57 -0.78 -22.45
CA LEU A 979 3.73 -0.01 -23.68
C LEU A 979 3.36 1.45 -23.42
N PHE A 980 4.17 2.36 -23.92
CA PHE A 980 3.98 3.79 -23.86
C PHE A 980 3.89 4.35 -25.28
N GLU A 981 2.82 5.08 -25.57
CA GLU A 981 2.55 5.69 -26.86
C GLU A 981 2.68 7.20 -26.75
N TYR A 982 3.38 7.83 -27.68
CA TYR A 982 3.46 9.30 -27.75
C TYR A 982 3.42 9.79 -29.21
N GLU A 983 2.84 10.97 -29.39
CA GLU A 983 2.68 11.65 -30.68
C GLU A 983 3.64 12.85 -30.74
N THR A 984 4.31 13.03 -31.88
CA THR A 984 5.12 14.23 -32.13
C THR A 984 4.39 15.13 -33.12
N ALA A 985 4.29 16.43 -32.81
CA ALA A 985 3.73 17.42 -33.71
C ALA A 985 4.61 17.56 -34.96
N PRO A 986 4.03 17.81 -36.15
CA PRO A 986 4.81 17.99 -37.36
C PRO A 986 5.69 19.24 -37.27
N ASP A 987 6.93 19.11 -37.76
CA ASP A 987 7.86 20.22 -37.96
C ASP A 987 7.21 21.24 -38.93
N THR A 988 6.69 22.35 -38.41
CA THR A 988 6.08 23.41 -39.22
C THR A 988 7.16 24.24 -39.88
N THR A 989 7.68 23.77 -41.01
CA THR A 989 8.53 24.57 -41.91
C THR A 989 8.03 24.64 -43.35
N ASP A 990 6.87 24.08 -43.68
CA ASP A 990 6.33 24.17 -45.05
C ASP A 990 4.80 24.23 -45.07
N ALA A 991 4.24 25.44 -45.22
CA ALA A 991 2.80 25.73 -45.17
C ALA A 991 2.08 25.47 -46.51
N SER A 992 2.51 24.48 -47.31
CA SER A 992 1.91 24.21 -48.62
C SER A 992 1.57 22.75 -48.92
N LYS A 993 1.45 21.89 -47.90
CA LYS A 993 0.94 20.52 -48.07
C LYS A 993 -0.22 20.24 -47.11
N THR A 994 -1.44 20.49 -47.58
CA THR A 994 -2.64 19.83 -47.07
C THR A 994 -2.58 18.35 -47.45
N ASN A 995 -2.36 17.47 -46.47
CA ASN A 995 -2.79 16.07 -46.49
C ASN A 995 -2.75 15.53 -45.05
N GLU A 996 -3.78 14.78 -44.67
CA GLU A 996 -4.04 14.13 -43.37
C GLU A 996 -2.98 13.10 -42.90
N ASP A 997 -1.80 13.02 -43.51
CA ASP A 997 -0.79 12.03 -43.19
C ASP A 997 0.51 12.70 -42.73
N THR A 998 0.74 12.77 -41.42
CA THR A 998 2.05 12.49 -40.75
C THR A 998 2.06 12.89 -39.26
N ILE A 999 1.02 12.54 -38.48
CA ILE A 999 1.23 12.40 -37.03
C ILE A 999 2.09 11.15 -36.83
N LYS A 1000 3.37 11.33 -36.52
CA LYS A 1000 4.26 10.20 -36.23
C LYS A 1000 3.98 9.70 -34.82
N ARG A 1001 3.24 8.60 -34.73
CA ARG A 1001 3.03 7.83 -33.51
C ARG A 1001 4.24 6.96 -33.23
N TYR A 1002 4.87 7.18 -32.07
CA TYR A 1002 5.95 6.35 -31.57
C TYR A 1002 5.43 5.47 -30.43
N VAL A 1003 5.75 4.18 -30.49
CA VAL A 1003 5.37 3.21 -29.46
C VAL A 1003 6.65 2.64 -28.86
N SER A 1004 6.86 2.86 -27.55
CA SER A 1004 8.03 2.39 -26.82
C SER A 1004 7.63 1.45 -25.69
N CYS A 1005 8.41 0.38 -25.49
CA CYS A 1005 8.22 -0.55 -24.38
C CYS A 1005 9.05 -0.10 -23.18
N ILE A 1006 8.39 0.26 -22.08
CA ILE A 1006 9.05 0.87 -20.94
C ILE A 1006 8.70 0.15 -19.63
N THR A 1007 9.69 -0.01 -18.75
CA THR A 1007 9.50 -0.50 -17.38
C THR A 1007 9.42 0.68 -16.42
N HIS A 1008 8.31 0.80 -15.70
CA HIS A 1008 8.08 1.88 -14.74
C HIS A 1008 8.22 1.33 -13.31
N TYR A 1009 9.26 1.76 -12.59
CA TYR A 1009 9.49 1.31 -11.22
C TYR A 1009 9.07 2.38 -10.21
N SER A 1010 8.52 1.96 -9.07
CA SER A 1010 8.52 2.81 -7.88
C SER A 1010 9.95 2.95 -7.34
N PRO A 1011 10.26 3.99 -6.55
CA PRO A 1011 11.60 4.16 -5.98
C PRO A 1011 12.11 2.92 -5.26
N SER A 1012 11.29 2.23 -4.47
CA SER A 1012 11.68 1.00 -3.75
C SER A 1012 11.97 -0.18 -4.69
N VAL A 1013 11.19 -0.34 -5.76
CA VAL A 1013 11.39 -1.41 -6.76
C VAL A 1013 12.63 -1.11 -7.63
N GLN A 1014 12.96 0.16 -7.85
CA GLN A 1014 14.18 0.56 -8.56
C GLN A 1014 15.45 0.19 -7.80
N HIS A 1015 15.46 0.33 -6.46
CA HIS A 1015 16.56 -0.14 -5.62
C HIS A 1015 16.70 -1.66 -5.66
N TYR A 1016 15.58 -2.39 -5.62
CA TYR A 1016 15.57 -3.85 -5.77
C TYR A 1016 16.11 -4.30 -7.15
N ASN A 1017 15.63 -3.70 -8.24
CA ASN A 1017 16.09 -3.98 -9.60
C ASN A 1017 17.61 -3.76 -9.76
N THR A 1018 18.11 -2.67 -9.17
CA THR A 1018 19.54 -2.34 -9.13
C THR A 1018 20.34 -3.41 -8.39
N ALA A 1019 19.87 -3.83 -7.21
CA ALA A 1019 20.52 -4.87 -6.41
C ALA A 1019 20.53 -6.24 -7.13
N VAL A 1020 19.42 -6.64 -7.74
CA VAL A 1020 19.28 -7.88 -8.51
C VAL A 1020 20.25 -7.88 -9.70
N LEU A 1021 20.31 -6.79 -10.45
CA LEU A 1021 21.20 -6.68 -11.60
C LEU A 1021 22.68 -6.76 -11.19
N PHE A 1022 23.06 -6.07 -10.10
CA PHE A 1022 24.40 -6.18 -9.53
C PHE A 1022 24.72 -7.62 -9.10
N PHE A 1023 23.76 -8.31 -8.45
CA PHE A 1023 23.92 -9.69 -8.02
C PHE A 1023 24.17 -10.65 -9.19
N HIS A 1024 23.39 -10.57 -10.26
CA HIS A 1024 23.57 -11.46 -11.42
C HIS A 1024 24.78 -11.10 -12.29
N LEU A 1025 25.21 -9.83 -12.30
CA LEU A 1025 26.38 -9.39 -13.06
C LEU A 1025 27.69 -9.73 -12.33
N VAL A 1026 27.79 -9.39 -11.05
CA VAL A 1026 29.05 -9.47 -10.27
C VAL A 1026 29.17 -10.79 -9.52
N GLY A 1027 28.06 -11.39 -9.08
CA GLY A 1027 28.04 -12.63 -8.29
C GLY A 1027 28.79 -13.81 -8.97
N PRO A 1028 28.46 -14.18 -10.22
CA PRO A 1028 29.17 -15.25 -10.92
C PRO A 1028 30.67 -15.00 -11.09
N PHE A 1029 31.07 -13.75 -11.31
CA PHE A 1029 32.47 -13.36 -11.41
C PHE A 1029 33.21 -13.58 -10.09
N ILE A 1030 32.62 -13.12 -8.98
CA ILE A 1030 33.20 -13.30 -7.63
C ILE A 1030 33.41 -14.78 -7.34
N VAL A 1031 32.42 -15.62 -7.62
CA VAL A 1031 32.52 -17.08 -7.42
C VAL A 1031 33.66 -17.69 -8.26
N ASN A 1032 33.80 -17.28 -9.52
CA ASN A 1032 34.88 -17.74 -10.39
C ASN A 1032 36.27 -17.31 -9.89
N LEU A 1033 36.43 -16.05 -9.46
CA LEU A 1033 37.68 -15.51 -8.95
C LEU A 1033 38.11 -16.22 -7.66
N PHE A 1034 37.21 -16.36 -6.69
CA PHE A 1034 37.50 -17.05 -5.44
C PHE A 1034 37.81 -18.53 -5.66
N SER A 1035 37.11 -19.20 -6.58
CA SER A 1035 37.41 -20.58 -6.94
C SER A 1035 38.81 -20.72 -7.53
N ALA A 1036 39.23 -19.79 -8.40
CA ALA A 1036 40.58 -19.79 -8.98
C ALA A 1036 41.68 -19.58 -7.93
N LEU A 1037 41.50 -18.60 -7.03
CA LEU A 1037 42.41 -18.37 -5.91
C LEU A 1037 42.50 -19.59 -4.99
N PHE A 1038 41.36 -20.23 -4.73
CA PHE A 1038 41.28 -21.43 -3.92
C PHE A 1038 42.03 -22.60 -4.57
N ILE A 1039 41.91 -22.79 -5.89
CA ILE A 1039 42.65 -23.81 -6.64
C ILE A 1039 44.17 -23.61 -6.51
N ILE A 1040 44.64 -22.38 -6.68
CA ILE A 1040 46.07 -22.04 -6.62
C ILE A 1040 46.63 -22.24 -5.20
N CYS A 1041 45.96 -21.71 -4.19
CA CYS A 1041 46.38 -21.83 -2.79
C CYS A 1041 46.25 -23.26 -2.26
N GLY A 1042 45.16 -23.95 -2.61
CA GLY A 1042 44.91 -25.34 -2.23
C GLY A 1042 45.90 -26.31 -2.85
N GLY A 1043 46.22 -26.14 -4.15
CA GLY A 1043 47.23 -26.92 -4.85
C GLY A 1043 48.64 -26.66 -4.30
N ALA A 1044 48.99 -25.40 -4.02
CA ALA A 1044 50.27 -25.05 -3.40
C ALA A 1044 50.42 -25.68 -2.01
N ARG A 1045 49.34 -25.68 -1.21
CA ARG A 1045 49.31 -26.31 0.11
C ARG A 1045 49.52 -27.81 0.02
N GLN A 1046 48.79 -28.50 -0.86
CA GLN A 1046 48.96 -29.94 -1.06
C GLN A 1046 50.38 -30.30 -1.54
N ARG A 1047 50.97 -29.54 -2.48
CA ARG A 1047 52.35 -29.79 -2.95
C ARG A 1047 53.40 -29.50 -1.88
N SER A 1048 53.22 -28.45 -1.08
CA SER A 1048 54.14 -28.13 0.04
C SER A 1048 54.16 -29.20 1.15
N MET A 1049 53.05 -29.94 1.32
CA MET A 1049 52.98 -31.06 2.27
C MET A 1049 53.71 -32.32 1.77
N VAL A 1050 54.00 -32.42 0.47
CA VAL A 1050 54.63 -33.61 -0.15
C VAL A 1050 56.08 -33.36 -0.58
N ARG A 1051 56.44 -32.13 -0.97
CA ARG A 1051 57.82 -31.72 -1.33
C ARG A 1051 58.32 -30.64 -0.38
N THR A 1052 59.21 -30.99 0.53
CA THR A 1052 59.72 -30.12 1.60
C THR A 1052 60.93 -29.24 1.21
N ASN A 1053 61.50 -29.43 0.02
CA ASN A 1053 62.72 -28.73 -0.43
C ASN A 1053 62.49 -27.33 -1.03
N GLN A 1054 61.26 -26.83 -1.07
CA GLN A 1054 60.90 -25.51 -1.61
C GLN A 1054 59.94 -24.80 -0.65
N SER A 1055 60.01 -23.47 -0.58
CA SER A 1055 59.13 -22.69 0.31
C SER A 1055 57.68 -22.68 -0.20
N PHE A 1056 56.71 -22.46 0.69
CA PHE A 1056 55.30 -22.32 0.29
C PHE A 1056 55.10 -21.18 -0.72
N LYS A 1057 55.90 -20.12 -0.64
CA LYS A 1057 55.91 -19.00 -1.59
C LYS A 1057 56.32 -19.43 -3.01
N GLU A 1058 57.35 -20.27 -3.12
CA GLU A 1058 57.80 -20.82 -4.40
C GLU A 1058 56.73 -21.75 -5.01
N HIS A 1059 56.07 -22.56 -4.19
CA HIS A 1059 54.95 -23.39 -4.63
C HIS A 1059 53.76 -22.55 -5.11
N ILE A 1060 53.43 -21.43 -4.45
CA ILE A 1060 52.40 -20.50 -4.94
C ILE A 1060 52.82 -19.87 -6.26
N GLN A 1061 54.06 -19.41 -6.42
CA GLN A 1061 54.53 -18.82 -7.68
C GLN A 1061 54.47 -19.81 -8.85
N GLN A 1062 54.80 -21.08 -8.58
CA GLN A 1062 54.67 -22.14 -9.57
C GLN A 1062 53.20 -22.49 -9.89
N GLN A 1063 52.33 -22.58 -8.89
CA GLN A 1063 50.90 -22.79 -9.14
C GLN A 1063 50.25 -21.60 -9.85
N PHE A 1064 50.67 -20.38 -9.56
CA PHE A 1064 50.21 -19.18 -10.24
C PHE A 1064 50.64 -19.20 -11.72
N SER A 1065 51.87 -19.62 -12.05
CA SER A 1065 52.31 -19.71 -13.45
C SER A 1065 51.61 -20.84 -14.23
N GLU A 1066 51.34 -21.99 -13.57
CA GLU A 1066 50.59 -23.11 -14.14
C GLU A 1066 49.10 -22.77 -14.38
N HIS A 1067 48.49 -21.98 -13.49
CA HIS A 1067 47.05 -21.72 -13.49
C HIS A 1067 46.65 -20.26 -13.77
N LYS A 1068 47.58 -19.40 -14.25
CA LYS A 1068 47.33 -17.98 -14.53
C LYS A 1068 46.09 -17.72 -15.40
N GLN A 1069 45.76 -18.63 -16.31
CA GLN A 1069 44.59 -18.56 -17.19
C GLN A 1069 43.26 -18.56 -16.41
N LEU A 1070 43.20 -19.21 -15.24
CA LEU A 1070 42.00 -19.26 -14.38
C LEU A 1070 41.73 -17.92 -13.66
N ILE A 1071 42.75 -17.06 -13.53
CA ILE A 1071 42.62 -15.71 -12.95
C ILE A 1071 42.41 -14.66 -14.05
N ILE A 1072 43.11 -14.81 -15.18
CA ILE A 1072 43.01 -13.87 -16.32
C ILE A 1072 41.59 -13.86 -16.89
N SER A 1073 40.95 -15.03 -17.04
CA SER A 1073 39.62 -15.13 -17.64
C SER A 1073 38.54 -14.32 -16.88
N PRO A 1074 38.36 -14.48 -15.55
CA PRO A 1074 37.45 -13.63 -14.78
C PRO A 1074 37.80 -12.14 -14.91
N ILE A 1075 39.08 -11.76 -14.79
CA ILE A 1075 39.48 -10.35 -14.81
C ILE A 1075 39.18 -9.70 -16.15
N VAL A 1076 39.44 -10.39 -17.26
CA VAL A 1076 39.09 -9.92 -18.60
C VAL A 1076 37.57 -9.74 -18.73
N LEU A 1077 36.78 -10.68 -18.23
CA LEU A 1077 35.31 -10.58 -18.24
C LEU A 1077 34.80 -9.42 -17.36
N LEU A 1078 35.45 -9.14 -16.22
CA LEU A 1078 35.13 -7.98 -15.38
C LEU A 1078 35.46 -6.67 -16.11
N VAL A 1079 36.67 -6.56 -16.68
CA VAL A 1079 37.09 -5.35 -17.42
C VAL A 1079 36.16 -5.07 -18.60
N LEU A 1080 35.71 -6.10 -19.30
CA LEU A 1080 34.74 -5.99 -20.38
C LEU A 1080 33.34 -5.54 -19.90
N THR A 1081 32.95 -5.85 -18.66
CA THR A 1081 31.61 -5.51 -18.12
C THR A 1081 31.56 -4.18 -17.35
N ILE A 1082 32.71 -3.65 -16.90
CA ILE A 1082 32.82 -2.36 -16.19
C ILE A 1082 32.21 -1.18 -16.97
N PRO A 1083 32.44 -0.98 -18.29
CA PRO A 1083 31.86 0.14 -19.02
C PRO A 1083 30.32 0.20 -18.93
N ARG A 1084 29.66 -0.96 -18.92
CA ARG A 1084 28.21 -1.06 -18.77
C ARG A 1084 27.75 -0.64 -17.36
N LEU A 1085 28.54 -0.98 -16.33
CA LEU A 1085 28.31 -0.58 -14.94
C LEU A 1085 28.59 0.92 -14.71
N ILE A 1086 29.55 1.50 -15.42
CA ILE A 1086 29.83 2.95 -15.32
C ILE A 1086 28.69 3.75 -15.94
N ILE A 1087 28.26 3.39 -17.15
CA ILE A 1087 27.18 4.10 -17.86
C ILE A 1087 25.87 4.03 -17.09
N SER A 1088 25.63 2.93 -16.38
CA SER A 1088 24.46 2.77 -15.52
C SER A 1088 24.41 3.64 -14.27
N LEU A 1089 25.52 4.28 -13.90
CA LEU A 1089 25.67 5.11 -12.70
C LEU A 1089 25.78 6.61 -13.04
N LEU A 1090 25.61 6.99 -14.31
CA LEU A 1090 25.67 8.39 -14.76
C LEU A 1090 24.30 9.07 -14.57
N PRO A 1091 24.20 10.15 -13.77
CA PRO A 1091 22.92 10.76 -13.38
C PRO A 1091 22.38 11.83 -14.35
N SER A 1092 22.85 11.86 -15.61
CA SER A 1092 22.56 12.98 -16.53
C SER A 1092 21.52 12.63 -17.59
N CYS A 1093 20.77 13.63 -18.04
CA CYS A 1093 20.02 13.57 -19.30
C CYS A 1093 20.99 13.32 -20.47
N VAL A 1094 20.63 12.37 -21.33
CA VAL A 1094 21.39 11.88 -22.47
C VAL A 1094 20.49 11.82 -23.68
N LYS A 1095 20.98 12.38 -24.79
CA LYS A 1095 20.47 12.11 -26.13
C LYS A 1095 21.36 11.05 -26.78
N THR A 1096 20.83 9.84 -27.00
CA THR A 1096 21.63 8.70 -27.50
C THR A 1096 22.16 8.90 -28.91
N SER A 1097 21.48 9.71 -29.74
CA SER A 1097 21.92 10.08 -31.10
C SER A 1097 23.20 10.93 -31.13
N GLU A 1098 23.54 11.67 -30.07
CA GLU A 1098 24.78 12.46 -30.04
C GLU A 1098 26.03 11.58 -29.88
N ASN A 1099 25.91 10.46 -29.14
CA ASN A 1099 27.03 9.58 -28.82
C ASN A 1099 26.62 8.10 -28.86
N LEU A 1100 26.04 7.64 -29.98
CA LEU A 1100 25.48 6.29 -30.14
C LEU A 1100 26.41 5.16 -29.68
N TRP A 1101 27.68 5.21 -30.09
CA TRP A 1101 28.65 4.15 -29.81
C TRP A 1101 29.06 4.03 -28.34
N LEU A 1102 28.93 5.11 -27.57
CA LEU A 1102 29.18 5.08 -26.13
C LEU A 1102 28.21 4.11 -25.43
N TYR A 1103 26.96 4.04 -25.90
CA TYR A 1103 25.92 3.19 -25.33
C TYR A 1103 25.83 1.82 -25.99
N LEU A 1104 25.99 1.78 -27.32
CA LEU A 1104 25.89 0.56 -28.12
C LEU A 1104 27.08 -0.40 -27.90
N GLY A 1105 28.29 0.13 -27.70
CA GLY A 1105 29.50 -0.68 -27.49
C GLY A 1105 29.42 -1.56 -26.22
N PRO A 1106 29.20 -0.97 -25.03
CA PRO A 1106 29.04 -1.73 -23.79
C PRO A 1106 27.86 -2.70 -23.80
N TYR A 1107 26.78 -2.38 -24.54
CA TYR A 1107 25.66 -3.28 -24.75
C TYR A 1107 26.09 -4.56 -25.50
N PHE A 1108 26.81 -4.44 -26.62
CA PHE A 1108 27.36 -5.59 -27.35
C PHE A 1108 28.37 -6.41 -26.53
N ILE A 1109 29.25 -5.73 -25.79
CA ILE A 1109 30.28 -6.39 -24.97
C ILE A 1109 29.65 -7.32 -23.93
N SER A 1110 28.43 -7.02 -23.45
CA SER A 1110 27.75 -7.86 -22.48
C SER A 1110 27.37 -9.27 -22.97
N PHE A 1111 27.34 -9.49 -24.29
CA PHE A 1111 27.09 -10.79 -24.91
C PHE A 1111 28.36 -11.56 -25.24
N THR A 1112 29.53 -10.92 -25.13
CA THR A 1112 30.84 -11.53 -25.40
C THR A 1112 31.12 -12.78 -24.55
N PRO A 1113 30.79 -12.86 -23.24
CA PRO A 1113 31.02 -14.05 -22.44
C PRO A 1113 30.38 -15.32 -23.02
N SER A 1114 29.10 -15.23 -23.42
CA SER A 1114 28.34 -16.33 -24.02
C SER A 1114 28.86 -16.74 -25.42
N MET A 1115 29.57 -15.84 -26.10
CA MET A 1115 30.18 -16.12 -27.41
C MET A 1115 31.55 -16.83 -27.32
N LEU A 1116 32.17 -16.92 -26.15
CA LEU A 1116 33.56 -17.36 -26.01
C LEU A 1116 33.74 -18.70 -25.28
N ILE A 1117 32.66 -19.44 -24.99
CA ILE A 1117 32.73 -20.72 -24.25
C ILE A 1117 33.74 -21.70 -24.86
N PHE A 1118 33.71 -21.90 -26.17
CA PHE A 1118 34.64 -22.82 -26.85
C PHE A 1118 36.09 -22.37 -26.69
N LEU A 1119 36.35 -21.09 -26.93
CA LEU A 1119 37.69 -20.49 -26.86
C LEU A 1119 38.26 -20.47 -25.44
N ILE A 1120 37.41 -20.29 -24.43
CA ILE A 1120 37.82 -20.19 -23.03
C ILE A 1120 37.97 -21.58 -22.39
N PHE A 1121 37.04 -22.50 -22.66
CA PHE A 1121 36.99 -23.79 -21.97
C PHE A 1121 37.53 -24.96 -22.78
N VAL A 1122 37.29 -25.00 -24.09
CA VAL A 1122 37.67 -26.15 -24.93
C VAL A 1122 39.09 -25.98 -25.48
N PHE A 1123 39.40 -24.81 -26.04
CA PHE A 1123 40.70 -24.56 -26.69
C PHE A 1123 41.92 -24.75 -25.76
N PRO A 1124 41.90 -24.27 -24.50
CA PRO A 1124 43.03 -24.41 -23.60
C PRO A 1124 43.12 -25.79 -22.90
N SER A 1125 42.09 -26.63 -23.03
CA SER A 1125 41.98 -27.91 -22.30
C SER A 1125 42.33 -29.08 -23.21
N GLU A 1126 43.44 -29.77 -22.93
CA GLU A 1126 43.81 -30.98 -23.66
C GLU A 1126 42.71 -32.06 -23.61
N LEU A 1127 42.04 -32.17 -22.47
CA LEU A 1127 40.94 -33.12 -22.26
C LEU A 1127 39.76 -32.82 -23.20
N TYR A 1128 39.29 -31.57 -23.21
CA TYR A 1128 38.13 -31.19 -24.02
C TYR A 1128 38.49 -31.10 -25.51
N MET A 1129 39.71 -30.69 -25.85
CA MET A 1129 40.22 -30.70 -27.23
C MET A 1129 40.29 -32.12 -27.80
N LYS A 1130 40.70 -33.12 -27.00
CA LYS A 1130 40.68 -34.52 -27.40
C LYS A 1130 39.25 -35.02 -27.60
N ALA A 1131 38.33 -34.69 -26.68
CA ALA A 1131 36.91 -35.04 -26.81
C ALA A 1131 36.28 -34.43 -28.07
N PHE A 1132 36.60 -33.17 -28.39
CA PHE A 1132 36.16 -32.49 -29.60
C PHE A 1132 36.64 -33.20 -30.87
N LYS A 1133 37.95 -33.49 -30.98
CA LYS A 1133 38.52 -34.20 -32.15
C LYS A 1133 37.85 -35.56 -32.38
N GLN A 1134 37.57 -36.31 -31.31
CA GLN A 1134 36.88 -37.60 -31.39
C GLN A 1134 35.42 -37.47 -31.84
N SER A 1135 34.67 -36.50 -31.28
CA SER A 1135 33.30 -36.21 -31.72
C SER A 1135 33.25 -35.80 -33.19
N PHE A 1136 34.21 -34.96 -33.63
CA PHE A 1136 34.29 -34.47 -35.00
C PHE A 1136 34.55 -35.60 -36.02
N ILE A 1137 35.45 -36.54 -35.69
CA ILE A 1137 35.71 -37.74 -36.52
C ILE A 1137 34.45 -38.61 -36.63
N ARG A 1138 33.72 -38.82 -35.53
CA ARG A 1138 32.46 -39.61 -35.54
C ARG A 1138 31.37 -38.97 -36.39
N ILE A 1139 31.24 -37.63 -36.35
CA ILE A 1139 30.27 -36.91 -37.19
C ILE A 1139 30.65 -37.04 -38.67
N ARG A 1140 31.94 -36.87 -39.01
CA ARG A 1140 32.44 -37.00 -40.39
C ARG A 1140 32.23 -38.41 -40.96
N GLN A 1141 32.34 -39.45 -40.14
CA GLN A 1141 32.06 -40.84 -40.53
C GLN A 1141 30.56 -41.11 -40.75
N ARG A 1142 29.67 -40.38 -40.05
CA ARG A 1142 28.21 -40.50 -40.22
C ARG A 1142 27.65 -39.71 -41.40
N THR A 1143 28.34 -38.66 -41.86
CA THR A 1143 27.96 -37.87 -43.04
C THR A 1143 28.54 -38.41 -44.35
N ALA A 1144 29.43 -39.41 -44.27
CA ALA A 1144 30.05 -40.08 -45.43
C ALA A 1144 29.43 -41.48 -45.72
N MET A 1145 28.49 -41.92 -44.88
CA MET A 1145 27.49 -42.95 -45.15
C MET A 1145 26.19 -42.24 -45.52
#